data_AF-A0A0V1ELC2-F1
#
_entry.id   AF-A0A0V1ELC2-F1
#
_cell.length_a   1.000
_cell.length_b   1.000
_cell.length_c   1.000
_cell.angle_alpha   90.00
_cell.angle_beta   90.00
_cell.angle_gamma   90.00
#
_symmetry.space_group_name_H-M   'P 1'
#
loop_
_entity.id
_entity.type
_entity.pdbx_description
1 polymer ?
#
loop_
_entity_poly.entity_id
_entity_poly.type
_entity_poly.pdbx_seq_one_letter_code
_entity_poly.pdbx_strand_id
1 'polypeptide(L)'
;MEINYTKMMRMKRSYSWPSVSEQKQYISMRPKSEEMRTNSASALYQIDQKLFARPDNREIEISSGSSDDDPTLYRIRETSDLFDANSYFLNCIRPLWCNTKTHGSQPQKASSAPAAVSKSSDDSSEFASIELLSKRRCSEEAKRIVVAICAMHRKVKSKPMKEILSRIIEYYGDKMYIIVFNEAMIMNDPVEKWPICDCFISFYSQGFPIAKAIDYIRLRNPYVINDVHRQYDLLSRIKVYKILEKAYIELPRYTVLHREPTSSKTSTYIEHEDSIEIDGKCFNKPFVEKPISAEDHNIYIYYPSCAGGGSQRLFRKVDNRSSIYSPESHIRKEGSYIYEEFMPTDGTDVKVYAVGPDYAHAEARKSPALDGKVDRDSDGKEIRYPVILSSREKLIARKIVWAFRQTVCGFDLLRANGRSYVCDVNGFSFVKTSTRYYDDSALILGNMILRYLAPTLHIPWVRPFQLDDPPLVSTTYGTVMELRCVLGIIRHGDRTPKQKLKMEVSHKKFFDLFSTYDGYKWGELKLKRPAQLQEVLDIVRYLLLQIRDNTDQRRFITEQEAKLEQVKTVLEMLLSLRQIDDFFEAIVASKSPDGKLPENSCEEYLKEEELSQSLLHQIEDVQCEKSLDSYSHGLE
;
A
#
# COMPACT_ATOMS: atom_id res chain seq x y z
N MET A 1 19.83 29.76 36.74
CA MET A 1 20.84 28.99 36.02
C MET A 1 20.43 28.94 34.56
N GLU A 2 21.00 29.84 33.75
CA GLU A 2 20.85 29.83 32.30
C GLU A 2 21.62 28.67 31.68
N ILE A 3 21.02 27.96 30.74
CA ILE A 3 21.75 27.34 29.62
C ILE A 3 21.01 27.68 28.32
N ASN A 4 21.79 28.30 27.44
CA ASN A 4 21.52 28.85 26.11
C ASN A 4 20.83 27.90 25.12
N TYR A 5 19.74 28.37 24.48
CA TYR A 5 19.27 27.87 23.18
C TYR A 5 19.61 28.88 22.08
N THR A 6 20.85 28.82 21.58
CA THR A 6 21.26 29.63 20.43
C THR A 6 22.13 28.81 19.49
N LYS A 7 21.50 28.13 18.53
CA LYS A 7 22.02 27.90 17.17
C LYS A 7 20.95 27.26 16.29
N MET A 8 20.10 28.12 15.73
CA MET A 8 19.55 27.89 14.40
C MET A 8 20.69 28.04 13.38
N MET A 9 20.94 27.01 12.57
CA MET A 9 21.32 27.11 11.14
C MET A 9 20.98 25.75 10.51
N ARG A 10 19.89 25.66 9.72
CA ARG A 10 19.85 25.91 8.26
C ARG A 10 20.64 24.86 7.48
N MET A 11 19.96 23.80 7.01
CA MET A 11 20.43 23.02 5.86
C MET A 11 19.26 22.65 4.94
N LYS A 12 19.54 22.83 3.64
CA LYS A 12 18.65 22.83 2.48
C LYS A 12 18.09 21.44 2.14
N ARG A 13 16.97 21.43 1.40
CA ARG A 13 16.52 20.31 0.56
C ARG A 13 17.48 20.05 -0.60
N SER A 14 17.66 18.78 -0.96
CA SER A 14 17.97 18.35 -2.33
C SER A 14 17.56 16.88 -2.52
N TYR A 15 16.74 16.64 -3.54
CA TYR A 15 16.55 15.33 -4.16
C TYR A 15 17.50 15.21 -5.35
N SER A 16 18.22 14.09 -5.43
CA SER A 16 18.61 13.42 -6.69
C SER A 16 19.28 12.09 -6.33
N TRP A 17 18.78 10.98 -6.86
CA TRP A 17 19.47 9.68 -6.85
C TRP A 17 20.52 9.66 -7.95
N PRO A 18 21.77 9.24 -7.68
CA PRO A 18 22.63 8.62 -8.68
C PRO A 18 22.45 7.10 -8.65
N SER A 19 22.74 6.52 -9.81
CA SER A 19 22.67 5.12 -10.22
C SER A 19 23.34 4.12 -9.28
N VAL A 20 22.93 2.86 -9.43
CA VAL A 20 23.57 1.63 -8.96
C VAL A 20 25.10 1.74 -9.03
N SER A 21 25.76 1.95 -7.90
CA SER A 21 27.21 1.89 -7.78
C SER A 21 27.65 0.43 -7.72
N GLU A 22 28.49 0.01 -8.67
CA GLU A 22 29.07 -1.32 -8.82
C GLU A 22 29.55 -1.95 -7.50
N GLN A 23 28.97 -3.09 -7.10
CA GLN A 23 29.51 -3.92 -6.02
C GLN A 23 30.54 -4.92 -6.59
N LYS A 24 31.84 -4.65 -6.44
CA LYS A 24 32.90 -5.57 -6.90
C LYS A 24 33.36 -6.52 -5.78
N GLN A 25 33.07 -7.82 -5.94
CA GLN A 25 33.47 -8.91 -5.01
C GLN A 25 34.94 -9.32 -5.19
N TYR A 26 35.58 -9.88 -4.13
CA TYR A 26 36.99 -10.32 -4.17
C TYR A 26 37.32 -11.55 -3.29
N ILE A 27 38.32 -12.33 -3.71
CA ILE A 27 38.95 -13.42 -2.93
C ILE A 27 40.24 -12.90 -2.30
N SER A 28 40.52 -13.21 -1.03
CA SER A 28 41.76 -12.91 -0.32
C SER A 28 42.45 -14.21 0.15
N MET A 29 43.73 -14.43 -0.12
CA MET A 29 44.51 -15.53 0.50
C MET A 29 45.55 -14.99 1.48
N ARG A 30 45.75 -15.58 2.66
CA ARG A 30 46.70 -15.12 3.70
C ARG A 30 47.41 -16.29 4.43
N PRO A 31 48.63 -16.11 4.99
CA PRO A 31 49.26 -17.09 5.87
C PRO A 31 48.52 -17.18 7.22
N LYS A 32 48.44 -18.40 7.78
CA LYS A 32 47.77 -18.64 9.05
C LYS A 32 48.57 -18.02 10.21
N SER A 33 48.08 -16.94 10.80
CA SER A 33 48.63 -16.40 12.05
C SER A 33 48.23 -17.32 13.21
N GLU A 34 49.19 -17.84 13.98
CA GLU A 34 48.89 -18.45 15.29
C GLU A 34 48.28 -17.38 16.20
N GLU A 35 46.97 -17.45 16.44
CA GLU A 35 46.34 -16.70 17.53
C GLU A 35 46.84 -17.28 18.85
N MET A 36 47.80 -16.63 19.49
CA MET A 36 48.01 -16.79 20.92
C MET A 36 46.72 -16.37 21.64
N ARG A 37 45.98 -17.36 22.16
CA ARG A 37 44.97 -17.10 23.18
C ARG A 37 45.67 -16.63 24.45
N THR A 38 45.82 -15.32 24.62
CA THR A 38 46.06 -14.75 25.94
C THR A 38 44.74 -14.71 26.71
N ASN A 39 44.36 -15.85 27.30
CA ASN A 39 43.55 -15.79 28.51
C ASN A 39 44.48 -15.29 29.62
N SER A 40 44.35 -14.02 29.99
CA SER A 40 44.99 -13.46 31.16
C SER A 40 44.32 -14.00 32.43
N ALA A 41 44.68 -15.23 32.79
CA ALA A 41 44.80 -15.69 34.17
C ALA A 41 45.58 -17.03 34.20
N SER A 42 46.82 -17.02 33.70
CA SER A 42 47.94 -17.84 34.20
C SER A 42 49.13 -17.70 33.24
N ALA A 43 49.76 -16.53 33.27
CA ALA A 43 51.18 -16.46 32.98
C ALA A 43 51.89 -17.08 34.19
N LEU A 44 52.38 -18.31 34.05
CA LEU A 44 53.48 -18.96 34.78
C LEU A 44 53.34 -20.47 34.58
N TYR A 45 53.91 -20.99 33.49
CA TYR A 45 54.78 -22.17 33.46
C TYR A 45 55.01 -22.60 32.01
N GLN A 46 56.27 -22.96 31.73
CA GLN A 46 56.76 -23.72 30.59
C GLN A 46 57.16 -22.95 29.31
N ILE A 47 58.37 -22.42 29.41
CA ILE A 47 59.39 -22.47 28.36
C ILE A 47 59.81 -23.95 28.21
N ASP A 48 59.67 -24.52 27.00
CA ASP A 48 60.67 -25.26 26.22
C ASP A 48 59.99 -26.25 25.27
N GLN A 49 60.12 -26.01 23.96
CA GLN A 49 60.33 -27.00 22.90
C GLN A 49 60.21 -26.32 21.52
N LYS A 50 61.36 -25.84 21.02
CA LYS A 50 61.61 -25.71 19.57
C LYS A 50 62.05 -27.08 19.07
N LEU A 51 61.39 -27.62 18.04
CA LEU A 51 61.92 -28.44 16.94
C LEU A 51 60.77 -29.19 16.27
N PHE A 52 60.26 -28.70 15.14
CA PHE A 52 59.75 -29.45 13.98
C PHE A 52 59.18 -28.41 12.99
N ALA A 53 59.77 -28.31 11.80
CA ALA A 53 59.26 -27.46 10.72
C ALA A 53 57.86 -27.96 10.31
N ARG A 54 56.82 -27.15 10.56
CA ARG A 54 55.44 -27.43 10.15
C ARG A 54 55.26 -27.11 8.65
N PRO A 55 54.41 -27.85 7.91
CA PRO A 55 54.05 -27.50 6.54
C PRO A 55 53.36 -26.12 6.49
N ASP A 56 53.68 -25.33 5.46
CA ASP A 56 53.24 -23.94 5.27
C ASP A 56 51.75 -23.89 4.87
N ASN A 57 50.83 -23.98 5.85
CA ASN A 57 49.38 -23.94 5.60
C ASN A 57 48.88 -22.49 5.39
N ARG A 58 48.08 -22.25 4.34
CA ARG A 58 47.50 -20.92 4.02
C ARG A 58 45.97 -20.95 4.01
N GLU A 59 45.34 -19.82 4.34
CA GLU A 59 43.88 -19.67 4.38
C GLU A 59 43.39 -18.85 3.17
N ILE A 60 42.37 -19.36 2.47
CA ILE A 60 41.62 -18.63 1.45
C ILE A 60 40.33 -18.11 2.09
N GLU A 61 40.10 -16.80 2.00
CA GLU A 61 38.86 -16.11 2.38
C GLU A 61 38.19 -15.49 1.15
N ILE A 62 36.94 -15.83 0.86
CA ILE A 62 36.15 -15.20 -0.21
C ILE A 62 35.19 -14.19 0.44
N SER A 63 35.11 -12.94 -0.07
CA SER A 63 34.21 -11.92 0.50
C SER A 63 33.57 -10.98 -0.53
N SER A 64 32.34 -10.55 -0.26
CA SER A 64 31.60 -9.53 -1.03
C SER A 64 31.54 -8.19 -0.25
N GLY A 65 31.83 -7.05 -0.89
CA GLY A 65 31.67 -5.71 -0.27
C GLY A 65 32.19 -4.53 -1.11
N SER A 66 31.63 -3.32 -0.91
CA SER A 66 31.99 -2.07 -1.60
C SER A 66 33.34 -1.50 -1.15
N SER A 67 33.99 -0.75 -2.04
CA SER A 67 35.17 0.08 -1.76
C SER A 67 34.83 1.54 -2.09
N ASP A 68 34.65 2.37 -1.06
CA ASP A 68 34.57 3.83 -1.20
C ASP A 68 35.94 4.43 -0.91
N ASP A 69 36.63 4.90 -1.95
CA ASP A 69 37.74 5.87 -1.88
C ASP A 69 37.91 6.52 -3.28
N ASP A 70 37.15 7.56 -3.60
CA ASP A 70 37.52 8.55 -4.63
C ASP A 70 36.92 9.95 -4.30
N PRO A 71 37.72 11.03 -4.16
CA PRO A 71 37.24 12.32 -3.61
C PRO A 71 36.68 13.32 -4.64
N THR A 72 36.39 12.93 -5.88
CA THR A 72 36.24 13.93 -6.96
C THR A 72 34.97 13.83 -7.81
N LEU A 73 33.78 14.14 -7.25
CA LEU A 73 32.61 14.53 -8.08
C LEU A 73 31.47 15.16 -7.24
N TYR A 74 31.54 16.47 -7.00
CA TYR A 74 30.38 17.29 -6.60
C TYR A 74 30.24 18.47 -7.57
N ARG A 75 29.20 18.45 -8.42
CA ARG A 75 28.66 19.65 -9.07
C ARG A 75 27.13 19.58 -9.11
N ILE A 76 26.51 20.60 -8.52
CA ILE A 76 25.08 20.78 -8.25
C ILE A 76 24.35 21.32 -9.49
N ARG A 77 23.09 20.88 -9.70
CA ARG A 77 22.02 21.73 -10.27
C ARG A 77 20.67 21.45 -9.56
N GLU A 78 20.02 22.53 -9.11
CA GLU A 78 18.78 22.58 -8.33
C GLU A 78 17.52 22.59 -9.24
N THR A 79 16.45 21.91 -8.84
CA THR A 79 15.05 22.30 -9.15
C THR A 79 14.13 22.00 -7.97
N SER A 80 13.38 23.01 -7.55
CA SER A 80 12.42 23.06 -6.45
C SER A 80 11.04 22.56 -6.87
N ASP A 81 10.41 21.70 -6.04
CA ASP A 81 9.00 21.78 -5.58
C ASP A 81 8.51 20.43 -5.05
N LEU A 82 8.40 20.30 -3.72
CA LEU A 82 7.66 19.20 -3.07
C LEU A 82 7.15 19.65 -1.70
N PHE A 83 6.03 19.10 -1.25
CA PHE A 83 5.28 19.56 -0.07
C PHE A 83 5.96 19.22 1.27
N ASP A 84 5.64 20.02 2.29
CA ASP A 84 6.19 20.01 3.65
C ASP A 84 5.29 19.19 4.58
N ALA A 85 5.68 17.95 4.89
CA ALA A 85 4.95 17.04 5.77
C ALA A 85 5.01 17.44 7.26
N ASN A 86 5.80 18.46 7.62
CA ASN A 86 5.97 18.91 9.00
C ASN A 86 4.91 19.93 9.46
N SER A 87 4.16 20.54 8.55
CA SER A 87 3.15 21.54 8.94
C SER A 87 1.90 20.92 9.60
N TYR A 88 1.63 19.63 9.34
CA TYR A 88 0.47 18.94 9.92
C TYR A 88 0.72 18.46 11.35
N PHE A 89 1.96 18.10 11.70
CA PHE A 89 2.30 17.65 13.05
C PHE A 89 2.29 18.80 14.06
N LEU A 90 2.70 20.00 13.64
CA LEU A 90 2.77 21.19 14.51
C LEU A 90 1.41 21.89 14.69
N ASN A 91 0.47 21.77 13.74
CA ASN A 91 -0.86 22.36 13.87
C ASN A 91 -1.82 21.56 14.76
N CYS A 92 -1.52 20.29 15.05
CA CYS A 92 -2.31 19.46 15.97
C CYS A 92 -1.98 19.67 17.46
N ILE A 93 -1.03 20.56 17.81
CA ILE A 93 -0.58 20.82 19.19
C ILE A 93 -1.01 22.21 19.71
N ARG A 94 -1.71 23.03 18.92
CA ARG A 94 -2.34 24.28 19.40
C ARG A 94 -3.86 24.08 19.48
N PRO A 95 -4.39 23.67 20.64
CA PRO A 95 -4.84 24.69 21.60
C PRO A 95 -4.68 24.24 23.07
N LEU A 96 -3.51 24.48 23.66
CA LEU A 96 -3.31 24.49 25.12
C LEU A 96 -2.43 25.69 25.49
N TRP A 97 -2.89 26.89 25.15
CA TRP A 97 -2.57 28.15 25.83
C TRP A 97 -3.21 29.31 25.06
N CYS A 98 -4.29 29.86 25.60
CA CYS A 98 -4.50 31.30 25.78
C CYS A 98 -5.89 31.55 26.41
N ASN A 99 -5.91 32.51 27.34
CA ASN A 99 -7.05 33.20 27.96
C ASN A 99 -7.81 32.51 29.11
N THR A 100 -7.14 32.49 30.26
CA THR A 100 -7.75 32.96 31.52
C THR A 100 -8.03 34.47 31.42
N LYS A 101 -9.31 34.88 31.30
CA LYS A 101 -9.79 36.14 31.88
C LYS A 101 -11.21 35.96 32.39
N THR A 102 -11.30 36.01 33.71
CA THR A 102 -12.49 36.10 34.55
C THR A 102 -13.21 37.43 34.34
N HIS A 103 -14.53 37.43 34.17
CA HIS A 103 -15.40 38.54 34.59
C HIS A 103 -16.83 38.07 34.91
N GLY A 104 -17.17 38.16 36.20
CA GLY A 104 -18.41 38.70 36.78
C GLY A 104 -19.80 38.34 36.23
N SER A 105 -20.47 37.41 36.93
CA SER A 105 -21.84 37.49 37.48
C SER A 105 -22.91 38.42 36.86
N GLN A 106 -24.06 37.87 36.43
CA GLN A 106 -25.35 37.88 37.19
C GLN A 106 -26.48 37.13 36.43
N PRO A 107 -27.50 36.57 37.14
CA PRO A 107 -28.55 35.75 36.57
C PRO A 107 -29.83 36.56 36.25
N GLN A 108 -30.54 36.23 35.17
CA GLN A 108 -31.92 36.69 34.97
C GLN A 108 -32.90 35.57 34.59
N LYS A 109 -34.09 35.75 35.15
CA LYS A 109 -35.18 34.81 35.39
C LYS A 109 -35.99 34.43 34.15
N ALA A 110 -36.68 33.30 34.29
CA ALA A 110 -37.68 32.73 33.42
C ALA A 110 -38.91 33.62 33.17
N SER A 111 -39.56 33.39 32.01
CA SER A 111 -41.02 33.50 31.87
C SER A 111 -41.56 32.48 30.86
N SER A 112 -42.47 31.62 31.33
CA SER A 112 -43.49 30.87 30.60
C SER A 112 -44.54 31.84 29.99
N ALA A 113 -45.43 31.57 29.02
CA ALA A 113 -46.16 30.40 28.50
C ALA A 113 -46.77 30.78 27.08
N PRO A 114 -47.85 30.17 26.55
CA PRO A 114 -47.93 28.89 25.84
C PRO A 114 -48.51 28.95 24.39
N ALA A 115 -48.27 27.85 23.65
CA ALA A 115 -49.07 27.17 22.61
C ALA A 115 -49.95 27.92 21.59
N ALA A 116 -49.78 27.54 20.31
CA ALA A 116 -50.89 27.30 19.39
C ALA A 116 -50.57 26.08 18.49
N VAL A 117 -51.42 25.06 18.59
CA VAL A 117 -51.37 23.79 17.85
C VAL A 117 -52.22 23.92 16.59
N SER A 118 -51.66 23.61 15.42
CA SER A 118 -52.44 23.27 14.22
C SER A 118 -52.00 21.90 13.72
N LYS A 119 -52.93 20.94 13.77
CA LYS A 119 -52.78 19.55 13.33
C LYS A 119 -52.71 19.47 11.80
N SER A 120 -51.73 18.75 11.27
CA SER A 120 -51.83 18.08 9.96
C SER A 120 -51.04 16.77 9.96
N SER A 121 -51.80 15.67 9.94
CA SER A 121 -51.59 14.37 9.30
C SER A 121 -50.17 13.75 9.23
N ASP A 122 -50.00 12.68 10.02
CA ASP A 122 -49.41 11.37 9.69
C ASP A 122 -48.26 11.30 8.67
N ASP A 123 -47.06 11.68 9.11
CA ASP A 123 -45.77 11.24 8.51
C ASP A 123 -44.58 11.33 9.50
N SER A 124 -44.83 11.89 10.71
CA SER A 124 -43.86 12.23 11.75
C SER A 124 -43.66 11.14 12.81
N SER A 125 -44.48 10.09 12.85
CA SER A 125 -44.56 9.16 13.99
C SER A 125 -43.36 8.22 14.13
N GLU A 126 -42.74 7.79 13.04
CA GLU A 126 -41.72 6.71 13.09
C GLU A 126 -40.28 7.21 13.35
N PHE A 127 -39.93 8.42 12.90
CA PHE A 127 -38.61 9.03 13.22
C PHE A 127 -38.63 9.82 14.51
N ALA A 128 -39.81 10.34 14.87
CA ALA A 128 -40.07 10.66 16.26
C ALA A 128 -39.75 9.44 17.14
N SER A 129 -40.00 8.19 16.71
CA SER A 129 -39.61 7.01 17.50
C SER A 129 -38.10 6.84 17.71
N ILE A 130 -37.21 7.16 16.78
CA ILE A 130 -35.73 7.10 17.01
C ILE A 130 -35.30 8.19 17.99
N GLU A 131 -35.82 9.39 17.80
CA GLU A 131 -35.58 10.52 18.68
C GLU A 131 -36.24 10.31 20.08
N LEU A 132 -37.40 9.66 20.13
CA LEU A 132 -38.12 9.23 21.33
C LEU A 132 -37.43 8.07 22.02
N LEU A 133 -36.88 7.09 21.27
CA LEU A 133 -36.13 5.97 21.83
C LEU A 133 -34.87 6.46 22.53
N SER A 134 -34.17 7.41 21.92
CA SER A 134 -33.02 8.07 22.56
C SER A 134 -33.43 8.99 23.72
N LYS A 135 -34.57 9.68 23.64
CA LYS A 135 -35.17 10.44 24.77
C LYS A 135 -35.70 9.56 25.91
N ARG A 136 -36.19 8.34 25.64
CA ARG A 136 -36.80 7.42 26.64
C ARG A 136 -35.79 6.74 27.56
N ARG A 137 -34.53 6.62 27.14
CA ARG A 137 -33.44 6.10 27.99
C ARG A 137 -32.75 7.20 28.81
N CYS A 138 -33.40 8.35 29.04
CA CYS A 138 -32.81 9.54 29.66
C CYS A 138 -32.85 9.48 31.20
N SER A 139 -31.69 9.63 31.85
CA SER A 139 -31.58 10.22 33.19
C SER A 139 -31.26 11.71 33.01
N GLU A 140 -31.95 12.59 33.74
CA GLU A 140 -31.96 14.05 33.50
C GLU A 140 -30.60 14.76 33.74
N GLU A 141 -29.56 14.06 34.18
CA GLU A 141 -28.32 14.69 34.69
C GLU A 141 -27.04 14.30 33.94
N ALA A 142 -27.09 13.39 32.96
CA ALA A 142 -25.88 12.91 32.25
C ALA A 142 -25.64 13.66 30.93
N LYS A 143 -24.46 14.27 30.77
CA LYS A 143 -24.02 14.90 29.51
C LYS A 143 -23.83 13.84 28.42
N ARG A 144 -24.47 14.04 27.26
CA ARG A 144 -24.44 13.12 26.10
C ARG A 144 -23.84 13.79 24.87
N ILE A 145 -23.23 12.98 24.02
CA ILE A 145 -22.77 13.37 22.68
C ILE A 145 -23.99 13.46 21.76
N VAL A 146 -24.19 14.62 21.15
CA VAL A 146 -25.23 14.81 20.13
C VAL A 146 -24.67 14.46 18.75
N VAL A 147 -25.19 13.40 18.13
CA VAL A 147 -24.82 12.93 16.80
C VAL A 147 -25.90 13.32 15.80
N ALA A 148 -25.58 14.19 14.85
CA ALA A 148 -26.49 14.60 13.78
C ALA A 148 -26.31 13.78 12.51
N ILE A 149 -27.44 13.33 11.95
CA ILE A 149 -27.51 12.73 10.62
C ILE A 149 -28.11 13.75 9.66
N CYS A 150 -27.31 14.25 8.72
CA CYS A 150 -27.70 15.25 7.74
C CYS A 150 -27.51 14.69 6.31
N ALA A 151 -28.60 14.14 5.76
CA ALA A 151 -28.64 13.57 4.42
C ALA A 151 -30.08 13.62 3.89
N MET A 152 -30.25 13.38 2.58
CA MET A 152 -31.59 13.32 1.98
C MET A 152 -32.43 12.20 2.62
N HIS A 153 -33.72 12.45 2.76
CA HIS A 153 -34.71 11.60 3.40
C HIS A 153 -34.72 10.17 2.84
N ARG A 154 -34.55 9.99 1.52
CA ARG A 154 -34.45 8.66 0.89
C ARG A 154 -33.30 7.82 1.47
N LYS A 155 -32.20 8.46 1.86
CA LYS A 155 -31.02 7.80 2.45
C LYS A 155 -31.23 7.56 3.93
N VAL A 156 -31.77 8.55 4.64
CA VAL A 156 -32.08 8.47 6.08
C VAL A 156 -33.13 7.39 6.38
N LYS A 157 -34.20 7.29 5.57
CA LYS A 157 -35.27 6.29 5.70
C LYS A 157 -34.89 4.89 5.23
N SER A 158 -33.69 4.70 4.68
CA SER A 158 -33.26 3.39 4.18
C SER A 158 -33.13 2.38 5.33
N LYS A 159 -33.49 1.11 5.06
CA LYS A 159 -33.36 0.01 6.04
C LYS A 159 -31.96 -0.05 6.68
N PRO A 160 -30.85 0.00 5.92
CA PRO A 160 -29.50 -0.05 6.50
C PRO A 160 -29.25 1.08 7.50
N MET A 161 -29.68 2.31 7.18
CA MET A 161 -29.53 3.44 8.08
C MET A 161 -30.32 3.24 9.36
N LYS A 162 -31.60 2.85 9.27
CA LYS A 162 -32.45 2.59 10.45
C LYS A 162 -31.85 1.49 11.35
N GLU A 163 -31.36 0.41 10.76
CA GLU A 163 -30.76 -0.73 11.48
C GLU A 163 -29.49 -0.32 12.25
N ILE A 164 -28.61 0.46 11.62
CA ILE A 164 -27.35 0.94 12.24
C ILE A 164 -27.64 1.98 13.33
N LEU A 165 -28.50 2.97 13.07
CA LEU A 165 -28.83 4.01 14.06
C LEU A 165 -29.51 3.43 15.31
N SER A 166 -30.44 2.47 15.13
CA SER A 166 -31.09 1.79 16.26
C SER A 166 -30.08 1.04 17.13
N ARG A 167 -29.08 0.38 16.54
CA ARG A 167 -28.00 -0.30 17.27
C ARG A 167 -27.06 0.66 17.98
N ILE A 168 -26.73 1.81 17.38
CA ILE A 168 -25.96 2.86 18.07
C ILE A 168 -26.72 3.32 19.32
N ILE A 169 -28.03 3.52 19.23
CA ILE A 169 -28.87 3.87 20.39
C ILE A 169 -28.93 2.74 21.41
N GLU A 170 -29.00 1.49 20.96
CA GLU A 170 -29.01 0.33 21.83
C GLU A 170 -27.72 0.20 22.65
N TYR A 171 -26.57 0.32 21.99
CA TYR A 171 -25.23 0.15 22.58
C TYR A 171 -24.74 1.38 23.35
N TYR A 172 -25.07 2.58 22.89
CA TYR A 172 -24.47 3.84 23.37
C TYR A 172 -25.49 4.89 23.77
N GLY A 173 -26.80 4.59 23.83
CA GLY A 173 -27.86 5.57 24.09
C GLY A 173 -27.80 6.23 25.48
N ASP A 174 -27.00 5.71 26.40
CA ASP A 174 -26.70 6.35 27.69
C ASP A 174 -25.70 7.52 27.52
N LYS A 175 -24.81 7.45 26.52
CA LYS A 175 -23.75 8.44 26.23
C LYS A 175 -23.97 9.24 24.95
N MET A 176 -24.83 8.77 24.05
CA MET A 176 -25.11 9.38 22.75
C MET A 176 -26.59 9.66 22.56
N TYR A 177 -26.86 10.76 21.88
CA TYR A 177 -28.19 11.16 21.46
C TYR A 177 -28.16 11.44 19.95
N ILE A 178 -29.03 10.78 19.18
CA ILE A 178 -29.06 10.90 17.72
C ILE A 178 -30.18 11.86 17.31
N ILE A 179 -29.82 12.86 16.51
CA ILE A 179 -30.77 13.77 15.86
C ILE A 179 -30.70 13.59 14.34
N VAL A 180 -31.86 13.56 13.70
CA VAL A 180 -31.95 13.44 12.24
C VAL A 180 -32.46 14.76 11.70
N PHE A 181 -31.69 15.39 10.81
CA PHE A 181 -32.08 16.68 10.25
C PHE A 181 -33.24 16.48 9.27
N ASN A 182 -34.24 17.35 9.38
CA ASN A 182 -35.38 17.34 8.47
C ASN A 182 -34.94 17.80 7.07
N GLU A 183 -35.35 17.09 6.02
CA GLU A 183 -34.98 17.45 4.63
C GLU A 183 -35.45 18.86 4.24
N ALA A 184 -36.67 19.26 4.62
CA ALA A 184 -37.18 20.60 4.32
C ALA A 184 -36.32 21.69 4.96
N MET A 185 -35.80 21.46 6.17
CA MET A 185 -34.86 22.36 6.83
C MET A 185 -33.49 22.36 6.12
N ILE A 186 -32.98 21.18 5.73
CA ILE A 186 -31.73 21.07 4.96
C ILE A 186 -31.82 21.88 3.66
N MET A 187 -32.95 21.82 2.97
CA MET A 187 -33.15 22.52 1.70
C MET A 187 -33.40 24.01 1.90
N ASN A 188 -34.35 24.39 2.77
CA ASN A 188 -34.92 25.74 2.78
C ASN A 188 -34.37 26.64 3.88
N ASP A 189 -34.03 26.10 5.05
CA ASP A 189 -33.62 26.93 6.19
C ASP A 189 -32.13 27.29 6.15
N PRO A 190 -31.74 28.49 6.58
CA PRO A 190 -30.34 28.86 6.73
C PRO A 190 -29.65 28.03 7.82
N VAL A 191 -28.34 27.80 7.68
CA VAL A 191 -27.57 26.83 8.49
C VAL A 191 -27.49 27.21 9.97
N GLU A 192 -27.71 28.48 10.31
CA GLU A 192 -27.78 28.99 11.67
C GLU A 192 -28.97 28.40 12.45
N LYS A 193 -30.06 28.08 11.75
CA LYS A 193 -31.27 27.48 12.34
C LYS A 193 -31.17 25.97 12.52
N TRP A 194 -30.16 25.33 11.94
CA TRP A 194 -30.01 23.88 12.05
C TRP A 194 -29.65 23.47 13.48
N PRO A 195 -30.10 22.30 13.96
CA PRO A 195 -29.79 21.81 15.30
C PRO A 195 -28.29 21.73 15.55
N ILE A 196 -27.86 22.01 16.78
CA ILE A 196 -26.45 21.91 17.18
C ILE A 196 -26.12 20.44 17.47
N CYS A 197 -24.92 20.00 17.08
CA CYS A 197 -24.41 18.66 17.33
C CYS A 197 -22.92 18.67 17.66
N ASP A 198 -22.46 17.68 18.41
CA ASP A 198 -21.04 17.44 18.67
C ASP A 198 -20.39 16.61 17.55
N CYS A 199 -21.16 15.70 16.94
CA CYS A 199 -20.73 14.84 15.83
C CYS A 199 -21.68 15.01 14.64
N PHE A 200 -21.13 15.09 13.43
CA PHE A 200 -21.86 15.32 12.19
C PHE A 200 -21.58 14.22 11.16
N ILE A 201 -22.62 13.45 10.84
CA ILE A 201 -22.62 12.44 9.78
C ILE A 201 -23.43 12.99 8.63
N SER A 202 -22.74 13.38 7.56
CA SER A 202 -23.37 13.95 6.38
C SER A 202 -22.73 13.43 5.10
N PHE A 203 -23.56 13.20 4.09
CA PHE A 203 -23.11 12.64 2.83
C PHE A 203 -24.02 13.02 1.68
N TYR A 204 -23.39 13.26 0.53
CA TYR A 204 -24.06 13.62 -0.70
C TYR A 204 -24.91 12.48 -1.25
N SER A 205 -26.06 12.88 -1.77
CA SER A 205 -26.83 12.13 -2.75
C SER A 205 -27.55 13.13 -3.64
N GLN A 206 -28.07 12.70 -4.79
CA GLN A 206 -28.73 13.58 -5.75
C GLN A 206 -29.71 14.54 -5.07
N GLY A 207 -29.49 15.85 -5.28
CA GLY A 207 -30.27 16.94 -4.69
C GLY A 207 -29.75 17.49 -3.35
N PHE A 208 -28.74 16.88 -2.73
CA PHE A 208 -28.21 17.31 -1.43
C PHE A 208 -27.33 18.57 -1.54
N PRO A 209 -27.57 19.62 -0.73
CA PRO A 209 -26.82 20.87 -0.79
C PRO A 209 -25.49 20.77 -0.01
N ILE A 210 -24.44 20.22 -0.64
CA ILE A 210 -23.09 20.08 -0.04
C ILE A 210 -22.57 21.41 0.51
N ALA A 211 -22.77 22.52 -0.23
CA ALA A 211 -22.31 23.85 0.18
C ALA A 211 -22.88 24.27 1.54
N LYS A 212 -24.20 24.08 1.78
CA LYS A 212 -24.83 24.38 3.07
C LYS A 212 -24.27 23.51 4.19
N ALA A 213 -24.04 22.22 3.91
CA ALA A 213 -23.43 21.34 4.91
C ALA A 213 -21.99 21.78 5.28
N ILE A 214 -21.20 22.28 4.32
CA ILE A 214 -19.88 22.87 4.58
C ILE A 214 -20.00 24.13 5.43
N ASP A 215 -20.94 25.01 5.12
CA ASP A 215 -21.16 26.25 5.89
C ASP A 215 -21.62 25.97 7.32
N TYR A 216 -22.47 24.96 7.51
CA TYR A 216 -22.81 24.45 8.85
C TYR A 216 -21.58 23.95 9.61
N ILE A 217 -20.69 23.18 8.96
CA ILE A 217 -19.44 22.71 9.58
C ILE A 217 -18.54 23.88 9.98
N ARG A 218 -18.41 24.90 9.12
CA ARG A 218 -17.63 26.12 9.44
C ARG A 218 -18.22 26.88 10.62
N LEU A 219 -19.55 26.97 10.71
CA LEU A 219 -20.25 27.69 11.75
C LEU A 219 -20.18 26.97 13.12
N ARG A 220 -20.38 25.65 13.13
CA ARG A 220 -20.55 24.86 14.37
C ARG A 220 -19.34 24.04 14.77
N ASN A 221 -18.40 23.80 13.85
CA ASN A 221 -17.18 23.01 14.04
C ASN A 221 -17.40 21.64 14.75
N PRO A 222 -18.35 20.80 14.29
CA PRO A 222 -18.58 19.48 14.87
C PRO A 222 -17.46 18.49 14.47
N TYR A 223 -17.35 17.36 15.17
CA TYR A 223 -16.56 16.23 14.71
C TYR A 223 -17.24 15.59 13.49
N VAL A 224 -16.58 15.64 12.32
CA VAL A 224 -17.14 15.18 11.04
C VAL A 224 -16.68 13.75 10.74
N ILE A 225 -17.63 12.83 10.54
CA ILE A 225 -17.32 11.41 10.24
C ILE A 225 -16.91 11.22 8.78
N ASN A 226 -17.61 11.84 7.85
CA ASN A 226 -17.27 11.81 6.43
C ASN A 226 -17.01 13.25 5.98
N ASP A 227 -15.78 13.56 5.56
CA ASP A 227 -15.39 14.91 5.15
C ASP A 227 -16.29 15.37 4.00
N VAL A 228 -17.11 16.38 4.29
CA VAL A 228 -18.13 16.88 3.35
C VAL A 228 -17.52 17.63 2.19
N HIS A 229 -16.40 18.34 2.41
CA HIS A 229 -15.72 19.04 1.34
C HIS A 229 -15.15 18.06 0.31
N ARG A 230 -14.59 16.93 0.77
CA ARG A 230 -14.08 15.86 -0.09
C ARG A 230 -15.14 15.16 -0.92
N GLN A 231 -16.43 15.33 -0.62
CA GLN A 231 -17.49 14.74 -1.44
C GLN A 231 -17.59 15.38 -2.83
N TYR A 232 -17.13 16.62 -3.02
CA TYR A 232 -16.98 17.20 -4.37
C TYR A 232 -15.93 16.48 -5.22
N ASP A 233 -14.94 15.85 -4.59
CA ASP A 233 -13.94 15.07 -5.32
C ASP A 233 -14.56 13.78 -5.88
N LEU A 234 -15.54 13.20 -5.17
CA LEU A 234 -16.25 11.98 -5.57
C LEU A 234 -17.22 12.19 -6.74
N LEU A 235 -17.63 13.42 -7.04
CA LEU A 235 -18.52 13.72 -8.18
C LEU A 235 -17.80 13.67 -9.53
N SER A 236 -16.46 13.69 -9.54
CA SER A 236 -15.65 13.68 -10.76
C SER A 236 -14.72 12.47 -10.76
N ARG A 237 -14.92 11.54 -11.72
CA ARG A 237 -14.06 10.36 -11.87
C ARG A 237 -12.59 10.71 -12.08
N ILE A 238 -12.31 11.84 -12.75
CA ILE A 238 -10.94 12.34 -12.93
C ILE A 238 -10.29 12.66 -11.58
N LYS A 239 -11.01 13.34 -10.68
CA LYS A 239 -10.49 13.67 -9.35
C LYS A 239 -10.30 12.39 -8.53
N VAL A 240 -11.25 11.47 -8.58
CA VAL A 240 -11.15 10.15 -7.93
C VAL A 240 -9.87 9.43 -8.38
N TYR A 241 -9.63 9.31 -9.69
CA TYR A 241 -8.48 8.58 -10.22
C TYR A 241 -7.16 9.27 -9.85
N LYS A 242 -7.10 10.60 -9.92
CA LYS A 242 -5.93 11.37 -9.45
C LYS A 242 -5.64 11.18 -7.96
N ILE A 243 -6.67 11.02 -7.12
CA ILE A 243 -6.49 10.73 -5.68
C ILE A 243 -5.97 9.31 -5.48
N LEU A 244 -6.49 8.33 -6.23
CA LEU A 244 -6.02 6.94 -6.20
C LEU A 244 -4.54 6.83 -6.62
N GLU A 245 -4.15 7.49 -7.71
CA GLU A 245 -2.76 7.56 -8.18
C GLU A 245 -1.83 8.16 -7.12
N LYS A 246 -2.22 9.30 -6.52
CA LYS A 246 -1.46 9.96 -5.45
C LYS A 246 -1.33 9.10 -4.19
N ALA A 247 -2.28 8.21 -3.93
CA ALA A 247 -2.25 7.28 -2.81
C ALA A 247 -1.49 5.98 -3.12
N TYR A 248 -0.93 5.85 -4.32
CA TYR A 248 -0.28 4.63 -4.81
C TYR A 248 -1.23 3.42 -4.67
N ILE A 249 -2.46 3.58 -5.13
CA ILE A 249 -3.46 2.52 -5.25
C ILE A 249 -3.53 2.11 -6.71
N GLU A 250 -3.51 0.81 -6.99
CA GLU A 250 -3.62 0.32 -8.36
C GLU A 250 -5.05 0.53 -8.91
N LEU A 251 -5.11 1.03 -10.14
CA LEU A 251 -6.32 1.21 -10.93
C LEU A 251 -6.00 0.83 -12.40
N PRO A 252 -7.01 0.57 -13.24
CA PRO A 252 -6.77 0.28 -14.66
C PRO A 252 -6.02 1.42 -15.35
N ARG A 253 -5.16 1.11 -16.34
CA ARG A 253 -4.52 2.16 -17.14
C ARG A 253 -5.61 2.98 -17.81
N TYR A 254 -5.52 4.31 -17.70
CA TYR A 254 -6.54 5.21 -18.23
C TYR A 254 -5.95 6.45 -18.92
N THR A 255 -6.81 7.11 -19.68
CA THR A 255 -6.61 8.44 -20.23
C THR A 255 -7.93 9.22 -20.22
N VAL A 256 -7.85 10.54 -20.37
CA VAL A 256 -9.02 11.43 -20.35
C VAL A 256 -9.13 12.13 -21.69
N LEU A 257 -10.30 12.06 -22.31
CA LEU A 257 -10.62 12.78 -23.53
C LEU A 257 -11.53 13.97 -23.20
N HIS A 258 -10.96 15.17 -23.25
CA HIS A 258 -11.69 16.41 -23.09
C HIS A 258 -12.17 16.94 -24.45
N ARG A 259 -13.49 16.99 -24.64
CA ARG A 259 -14.12 17.49 -25.88
C ARG A 259 -14.79 18.86 -25.73
N GLU A 260 -14.94 19.38 -24.50
CA GLU A 260 -15.56 20.68 -24.28
C GLU A 260 -14.56 21.86 -24.41
N PRO A 261 -14.99 22.99 -25.00
CA PRO A 261 -14.15 24.16 -25.27
C PRO A 261 -13.71 24.94 -24.02
N THR A 262 -14.29 24.66 -22.85
CA THR A 262 -13.91 25.28 -21.56
C THR A 262 -12.62 24.69 -20.99
N SER A 263 -12.18 23.53 -21.48
CA SER A 263 -10.89 22.98 -21.11
C SER A 263 -9.78 23.68 -21.90
N SER A 264 -8.73 24.14 -21.22
CA SER A 264 -7.56 24.78 -21.86
C SER A 264 -6.75 23.84 -22.76
N LYS A 265 -7.21 22.59 -22.93
CA LYS A 265 -6.59 21.52 -23.72
C LYS A 265 -7.69 20.75 -24.43
N THR A 266 -7.88 21.02 -25.72
CA THR A 266 -8.68 20.15 -26.59
C THR A 266 -7.85 18.90 -26.86
N SER A 267 -8.27 17.75 -26.34
CA SER A 267 -7.58 16.48 -26.57
C SER A 267 -7.85 16.01 -28.01
N THR A 268 -6.83 15.45 -28.64
CA THR A 268 -6.97 14.84 -29.98
C THR A 268 -7.17 13.34 -29.82
N TYR A 269 -8.04 12.76 -30.66
CA TYR A 269 -8.23 11.31 -30.68
C TYR A 269 -8.24 10.78 -32.11
N ILE A 270 -7.72 9.57 -32.28
CA ILE A 270 -7.78 8.78 -33.50
C ILE A 270 -8.52 7.49 -33.15
N GLU A 271 -9.50 7.13 -33.96
CA GLU A 271 -10.28 5.91 -33.78
C GLU A 271 -9.99 4.98 -34.94
N HIS A 272 -9.52 3.78 -34.63
CA HIS A 272 -9.34 2.67 -35.55
C HIS A 272 -10.47 1.66 -35.37
N GLU A 273 -10.46 0.59 -36.17
CA GLU A 273 -11.47 -0.46 -36.09
C GLU A 273 -11.47 -1.15 -34.71
N ASP A 274 -10.29 -1.56 -34.24
CA ASP A 274 -10.09 -2.33 -33.00
C ASP A 274 -9.27 -1.62 -31.92
N SER A 275 -9.02 -0.32 -32.10
CA SER A 275 -8.30 0.48 -31.11
C SER A 275 -8.66 1.96 -31.16
N ILE A 276 -8.33 2.67 -30.09
CA ILE A 276 -8.38 4.13 -30.03
C ILE A 276 -7.04 4.66 -29.55
N GLU A 277 -6.66 5.82 -30.05
CA GLU A 277 -5.49 6.56 -29.59
C GLU A 277 -5.93 7.94 -29.09
N ILE A 278 -5.62 8.26 -27.84
CA ILE A 278 -5.96 9.55 -27.23
C ILE A 278 -4.69 10.13 -26.63
N ASP A 279 -4.30 11.32 -27.11
CA ASP A 279 -3.09 12.01 -26.69
C ASP A 279 -1.84 11.10 -26.68
N GLY A 280 -1.68 10.28 -27.73
CA GLY A 280 -0.56 9.34 -27.90
C GLY A 280 -0.70 8.01 -27.14
N LYS A 281 -1.78 7.81 -26.37
CA LYS A 281 -2.04 6.56 -25.64
C LYS A 281 -3.01 5.68 -26.41
N CYS A 282 -2.53 4.52 -26.84
CA CYS A 282 -3.36 3.51 -27.51
C CYS A 282 -4.10 2.61 -26.51
N PHE A 283 -5.34 2.27 -26.82
CA PHE A 283 -6.18 1.29 -26.13
C PHE A 283 -6.79 0.35 -27.15
N ASN A 284 -6.43 -0.92 -27.10
CA ASN A 284 -7.03 -1.96 -27.92
C ASN A 284 -8.36 -2.40 -27.31
N LYS A 285 -9.32 -2.78 -28.15
CA LYS A 285 -10.55 -3.40 -27.67
C LYS A 285 -10.22 -4.79 -27.06
N PRO A 286 -10.81 -5.17 -25.91
CA PRO A 286 -11.82 -4.41 -25.20
C PRO A 286 -11.27 -3.28 -24.33
N PHE A 287 -11.99 -2.14 -24.32
CA PHE A 287 -11.74 -1.01 -23.42
C PHE A 287 -13.06 -0.45 -22.87
N VAL A 288 -12.98 0.31 -21.79
CA VAL A 288 -14.13 0.90 -21.09
C VAL A 288 -14.13 2.41 -21.25
N GLU A 289 -15.30 2.98 -21.53
CA GLU A 289 -15.55 4.42 -21.65
C GLU A 289 -16.52 4.88 -20.55
N LYS A 290 -16.04 5.72 -19.64
CA LYS A 290 -16.79 6.24 -18.49
C LYS A 290 -17.00 7.75 -18.62
N PRO A 291 -18.22 8.28 -18.44
CA PRO A 291 -18.45 9.73 -18.33
C PRO A 291 -17.56 10.36 -17.25
N ILE A 292 -17.12 11.61 -17.41
CA ILE A 292 -16.32 12.27 -16.35
C ILE A 292 -17.14 12.43 -15.05
N SER A 293 -18.44 12.69 -15.17
CA SER A 293 -19.34 12.76 -14.02
C SER A 293 -19.52 11.37 -13.41
N ALA A 294 -19.22 11.22 -12.13
CA ALA A 294 -19.43 9.98 -11.40
C ALA A 294 -20.92 9.65 -11.22
N GLU A 295 -21.80 10.66 -11.32
CA GLU A 295 -23.25 10.48 -11.24
C GLU A 295 -23.85 9.93 -12.54
N ASP A 296 -23.14 10.04 -13.65
CA ASP A 296 -23.55 9.43 -14.91
C ASP A 296 -23.04 7.99 -14.99
N HIS A 297 -23.99 7.05 -14.92
CA HIS A 297 -23.74 5.62 -14.90
C HIS A 297 -23.80 4.98 -16.31
N ASN A 298 -23.86 5.78 -17.37
CA ASN A 298 -23.84 5.30 -18.76
C ASN A 298 -22.40 4.93 -19.17
N ILE A 299 -21.93 3.78 -18.69
CA ILE A 299 -20.57 3.27 -18.94
C ILE A 299 -20.60 2.29 -20.10
N TYR A 300 -19.75 2.50 -21.10
CA TYR A 300 -19.74 1.65 -22.31
C TYR A 300 -18.49 0.79 -22.34
N ILE A 301 -18.61 -0.43 -22.86
CA ILE A 301 -17.50 -1.35 -23.07
C ILE A 301 -17.52 -1.70 -24.56
N TYR A 302 -16.40 -1.53 -25.24
CA TYR A 302 -16.29 -1.78 -26.68
C TYR A 302 -15.61 -3.12 -26.91
N TYR A 303 -16.18 -3.98 -27.76
CA TYR A 303 -15.64 -5.32 -28.03
C TYR A 303 -14.85 -5.36 -29.34
N PRO A 304 -13.78 -6.19 -29.42
CA PRO A 304 -12.99 -6.30 -30.63
C PRO A 304 -13.78 -7.00 -31.76
N SER A 305 -13.44 -6.73 -33.01
CA SER A 305 -14.05 -7.33 -34.21
C SER A 305 -13.95 -8.86 -34.16
N CYS A 306 -12.87 -9.42 -33.62
CA CYS A 306 -12.70 -10.88 -33.46
C CYS A 306 -13.72 -11.51 -32.49
N ALA A 307 -14.33 -10.73 -31.60
CA ALA A 307 -15.39 -11.15 -30.69
C ALA A 307 -16.81 -10.77 -31.18
N GLY A 308 -16.94 -10.35 -32.45
CA GLY A 308 -18.21 -9.92 -33.05
C GLY A 308 -18.48 -8.42 -32.98
N GLY A 309 -17.56 -7.62 -32.43
CA GLY A 309 -17.67 -6.17 -32.35
C GLY A 309 -18.84 -5.67 -31.50
N GLY A 310 -19.21 -4.40 -31.70
CA GLY A 310 -20.26 -3.71 -30.96
C GLY A 310 -19.81 -3.24 -29.58
N SER A 311 -20.79 -2.93 -28.73
CA SER A 311 -20.58 -2.39 -27.40
C SER A 311 -21.62 -2.84 -26.38
N GLN A 312 -21.20 -3.00 -25.12
CA GLN A 312 -22.08 -3.19 -23.97
C GLN A 312 -22.33 -1.85 -23.31
N ARG A 313 -23.61 -1.45 -23.21
CA ARG A 313 -24.02 -0.18 -22.63
C ARG A 313 -24.58 -0.41 -21.24
N LEU A 314 -23.80 -0.13 -20.21
CA LEU A 314 -24.23 -0.21 -18.81
C LEU A 314 -25.05 1.02 -18.47
N PHE A 315 -26.01 0.83 -17.57
CA PHE A 315 -26.85 1.91 -17.05
C PHE A 315 -27.26 1.61 -15.62
N ARG A 316 -27.76 2.63 -14.92
CA ARG A 316 -28.34 2.44 -13.59
C ARG A 316 -29.48 1.43 -13.68
N LYS A 317 -29.35 0.34 -12.93
CA LYS A 317 -30.27 -0.80 -12.96
C LYS A 317 -31.75 -0.40 -13.05
N VAL A 318 -32.43 -0.92 -14.06
CA VAL A 318 -33.87 -0.83 -14.27
C VAL A 318 -34.40 -2.26 -14.30
N ASP A 319 -35.27 -2.59 -13.33
CA ASP A 319 -35.82 -3.93 -13.13
C ASP A 319 -34.74 -5.03 -13.07
N ASN A 320 -34.70 -5.91 -14.07
CA ASN A 320 -33.78 -7.05 -14.14
C ASN A 320 -32.60 -6.81 -15.08
N ARG A 321 -32.39 -5.58 -15.55
CA ARG A 321 -31.29 -5.23 -16.45
C ARG A 321 -30.36 -4.17 -15.86
N SER A 322 -29.08 -4.35 -16.15
CA SER A 322 -27.98 -3.47 -15.75
C SER A 322 -27.10 -3.05 -16.94
N SER A 323 -27.25 -3.71 -18.08
CA SER A 323 -26.66 -3.31 -19.35
C SER A 323 -27.45 -3.89 -20.52
N ILE A 324 -27.11 -3.45 -21.73
CA ILE A 324 -27.65 -3.98 -22.99
C ILE A 324 -26.57 -3.96 -24.06
N TYR A 325 -26.53 -5.01 -24.89
CA TYR A 325 -25.68 -5.04 -26.07
C TYR A 325 -26.18 -4.10 -27.15
N SER A 326 -25.27 -3.46 -27.87
CA SER A 326 -25.51 -2.61 -29.02
C SER A 326 -24.54 -2.99 -30.14
N PRO A 327 -24.99 -3.05 -31.41
CA PRO A 327 -24.10 -3.31 -32.55
C PRO A 327 -23.16 -2.12 -32.85
N GLU A 328 -23.35 -0.97 -32.19
CA GLU A 328 -22.51 0.20 -32.37
C GLU A 328 -21.08 -0.05 -31.85
N SER A 329 -20.11 0.05 -32.74
CA SER A 329 -18.69 -0.20 -32.46
C SER A 329 -17.88 1.08 -32.26
N HIS A 330 -18.49 2.26 -32.50
CA HIS A 330 -17.82 3.55 -32.40
C HIS A 330 -18.00 4.24 -31.04
N ILE A 331 -16.95 4.98 -30.64
CA ILE A 331 -16.98 5.77 -29.40
C ILE A 331 -17.97 6.93 -29.47
N ARG A 332 -18.51 7.36 -28.31
CA ARG A 332 -19.40 8.52 -28.25
C ARG A 332 -18.67 9.78 -28.72
N LYS A 333 -19.31 10.57 -29.58
CA LYS A 333 -18.71 11.77 -30.21
C LYS A 333 -18.91 13.06 -29.39
N GLU A 334 -19.98 13.12 -28.61
CA GLU A 334 -20.31 14.26 -27.75
C GLU A 334 -19.96 13.95 -26.30
N GLY A 335 -19.56 14.97 -25.53
CA GLY A 335 -19.19 14.80 -24.13
C GLY A 335 -17.75 14.36 -23.92
N SER A 336 -17.32 14.45 -22.66
CA SER A 336 -15.95 14.15 -22.24
C SER A 336 -15.93 12.90 -21.35
N TYR A 337 -14.93 12.03 -21.56
CA TYR A 337 -14.90 10.68 -20.99
C TYR A 337 -13.51 10.28 -20.50
N ILE A 338 -13.49 9.28 -19.62
CA ILE A 338 -12.32 8.49 -19.27
C ILE A 338 -12.35 7.22 -20.11
N TYR A 339 -11.24 6.91 -20.76
CA TYR A 339 -11.03 5.61 -21.41
C TYR A 339 -10.02 4.83 -20.60
N GLU A 340 -10.34 3.59 -20.29
CA GLU A 340 -9.49 2.71 -19.50
C GLU A 340 -9.44 1.29 -20.07
N GLU A 341 -8.37 0.57 -19.73
CA GLU A 341 -8.23 -0.84 -20.08
C GLU A 341 -9.35 -1.68 -19.45
N PHE A 342 -9.90 -2.60 -20.24
CA PHE A 342 -10.81 -3.60 -19.72
C PHE A 342 -10.02 -4.65 -18.93
N MET A 343 -10.40 -4.87 -17.67
CA MET A 343 -9.75 -5.86 -16.81
C MET A 343 -10.48 -7.21 -16.92
N PRO A 344 -9.81 -8.30 -17.34
CA PRO A 344 -10.42 -9.62 -17.41
C PRO A 344 -10.59 -10.20 -16.01
N THR A 345 -11.80 -10.13 -15.47
CA THR A 345 -12.19 -10.72 -14.18
C THR A 345 -12.93 -12.04 -14.41
N ASP A 346 -13.16 -12.81 -13.35
CA ASP A 346 -14.00 -14.03 -13.36
C ASP A 346 -15.51 -13.76 -13.53
N GLY A 347 -15.87 -12.62 -14.14
CA GLY A 347 -17.25 -12.22 -14.37
C GLY A 347 -17.95 -11.62 -13.15
N THR A 348 -17.20 -11.25 -12.11
CA THR A 348 -17.76 -10.63 -10.90
C THR A 348 -17.02 -9.36 -10.49
N ASP A 349 -17.78 -8.39 -9.98
CA ASP A 349 -17.26 -7.16 -9.40
C ASP A 349 -17.29 -7.29 -7.88
N VAL A 350 -16.15 -7.04 -7.22
CA VAL A 350 -16.06 -7.08 -5.75
C VAL A 350 -16.43 -5.70 -5.20
N LYS A 351 -17.51 -5.63 -4.43
CA LYS A 351 -17.96 -4.41 -3.76
C LYS A 351 -17.47 -4.38 -2.33
N VAL A 352 -16.70 -3.36 -1.98
CA VAL A 352 -16.12 -3.19 -0.65
C VAL A 352 -16.79 -2.04 0.07
N TYR A 353 -17.08 -2.23 1.35
CA TYR A 353 -17.74 -1.28 2.24
C TYR A 353 -16.90 -1.15 3.51
N ALA A 354 -16.12 -0.08 3.57
CA ALA A 354 -15.29 0.25 4.73
C ALA A 354 -16.09 1.05 5.77
N VAL A 355 -15.79 0.80 7.05
CA VAL A 355 -16.28 1.58 8.19
C VAL A 355 -15.08 1.83 9.09
N GLY A 356 -14.47 3.00 8.95
CA GLY A 356 -13.15 3.27 9.49
C GLY A 356 -12.02 2.59 8.69
N PRO A 357 -10.77 2.86 9.05
CA PRO A 357 -9.60 2.41 8.30
C PRO A 357 -9.37 0.89 8.36
N ASP A 358 -9.81 0.21 9.42
CA ASP A 358 -9.38 -1.15 9.74
C ASP A 358 -10.50 -2.21 9.58
N TYR A 359 -11.70 -1.77 9.21
CA TYR A 359 -12.82 -2.66 8.90
C TYR A 359 -13.30 -2.46 7.47
N ALA A 360 -13.42 -3.56 6.73
CA ALA A 360 -14.00 -3.59 5.41
C ALA A 360 -14.76 -4.90 5.18
N HIS A 361 -16.03 -4.77 4.81
CA HIS A 361 -16.86 -5.87 4.35
C HIS A 361 -16.82 -5.95 2.83
N ALA A 362 -16.79 -7.14 2.25
CA ALA A 362 -16.80 -7.32 0.80
C ALA A 362 -17.82 -8.36 0.34
N GLU A 363 -18.50 -8.05 -0.75
CA GLU A 363 -19.45 -8.93 -1.44
C GLU A 363 -19.23 -8.81 -2.95
N ALA A 364 -19.17 -9.94 -3.65
CA ALA A 364 -19.11 -9.99 -5.11
C ALA A 364 -20.51 -10.02 -5.71
N ARG A 365 -20.65 -9.41 -6.88
CA ARG A 365 -21.86 -9.46 -7.71
C ARG A 365 -21.48 -9.77 -9.14
N LYS A 366 -22.41 -10.37 -9.90
CA LYS A 366 -22.22 -10.56 -11.35
C LYS A 366 -21.93 -9.21 -12.01
N SER A 367 -20.88 -9.18 -12.83
CA SER A 367 -20.47 -7.98 -13.53
C SER A 367 -21.51 -7.59 -14.56
N PRO A 368 -21.96 -6.31 -14.61
CA PRO A 368 -22.83 -5.82 -15.67
C PRO A 368 -22.18 -5.89 -17.07
N ALA A 369 -20.86 -6.10 -17.15
CA ALA A 369 -20.10 -6.25 -18.39
C ALA A 369 -20.40 -7.54 -19.17
N LEU A 370 -21.08 -8.51 -18.54
CA LEU A 370 -21.49 -9.77 -19.16
C LEU A 370 -22.78 -9.59 -19.98
N ASP A 371 -23.86 -10.30 -19.62
CA ASP A 371 -25.15 -10.29 -20.34
C ASP A 371 -26.10 -9.15 -19.90
N GLY A 372 -25.76 -8.43 -18.83
CA GLY A 372 -26.58 -7.39 -18.23
C GLY A 372 -27.79 -7.87 -17.44
N LYS A 373 -28.07 -9.18 -17.40
CA LYS A 373 -29.17 -9.78 -16.64
C LYS A 373 -28.77 -9.86 -15.17
N VAL A 374 -29.61 -9.29 -14.32
CA VAL A 374 -29.42 -9.29 -12.88
C VAL A 374 -29.92 -10.60 -12.31
N ASP A 375 -29.02 -11.36 -11.69
CA ASP A 375 -29.38 -12.60 -11.01
C ASP A 375 -30.07 -12.29 -9.69
N ARG A 376 -31.21 -12.95 -9.46
CA ARG A 376 -32.03 -12.77 -8.25
C ARG A 376 -32.29 -14.10 -7.57
N ASP A 377 -32.34 -14.07 -6.24
CA ASP A 377 -32.76 -15.19 -5.42
C ASP A 377 -34.28 -15.42 -5.48
N SER A 378 -34.76 -16.44 -4.78
CA SER A 378 -36.20 -16.76 -4.66
C SER A 378 -37.04 -15.63 -4.08
N ASP A 379 -36.44 -14.73 -3.29
CA ASP A 379 -37.10 -13.55 -2.71
C ASP A 379 -37.07 -12.34 -3.66
N GLY A 380 -36.51 -12.48 -4.86
CA GLY A 380 -36.34 -11.40 -5.82
C GLY A 380 -35.24 -10.41 -5.43
N LYS A 381 -34.33 -10.72 -4.50
CA LYS A 381 -33.16 -9.88 -4.18
C LYS A 381 -31.98 -10.27 -5.07
N GLU A 382 -31.16 -9.30 -5.42
CA GLU A 382 -29.94 -9.55 -6.21
C GLU A 382 -28.98 -10.49 -5.46
N ILE A 383 -28.51 -11.54 -6.16
CA ILE A 383 -27.58 -12.53 -5.61
C ILE A 383 -26.23 -11.86 -5.32
N ARG A 384 -25.65 -12.22 -4.18
CA ARG A 384 -24.34 -11.73 -3.74
C ARG A 384 -23.52 -12.87 -3.16
N TYR A 385 -22.23 -12.86 -3.43
CA TYR A 385 -21.30 -13.85 -2.92
C TYR A 385 -20.42 -13.22 -1.85
N PRO A 386 -20.27 -13.84 -0.67
CA PRO A 386 -19.37 -13.32 0.36
C PRO A 386 -17.93 -13.34 -0.16
N VAL A 387 -17.19 -12.26 0.08
CA VAL A 387 -15.78 -12.14 -0.32
C VAL A 387 -14.93 -11.88 0.91
N ILE A 388 -13.87 -12.67 1.06
CA ILE A 388 -12.81 -12.38 2.02
C ILE A 388 -11.74 -11.55 1.30
N LEU A 389 -11.44 -10.38 1.86
CA LEU A 389 -10.37 -9.51 1.37
C LEU A 389 -9.01 -10.05 1.81
N SER A 390 -8.06 -10.07 0.88
CA SER A 390 -6.64 -10.31 1.17
C SER A 390 -6.04 -9.18 2.01
N SER A 391 -4.87 -9.41 2.62
CA SER A 391 -4.14 -8.37 3.35
C SER A 391 -3.83 -7.14 2.50
N ARG A 392 -3.54 -7.35 1.20
CA ARG A 392 -3.31 -6.27 0.23
C ARG A 392 -4.57 -5.45 -0.01
N GLU A 393 -5.72 -6.09 -0.17
CA GLU A 393 -7.00 -5.41 -0.38
C GLU A 393 -7.50 -4.68 0.87
N LYS A 394 -7.25 -5.22 2.06
CA LYS A 394 -7.49 -4.50 3.34
C LYS A 394 -6.64 -3.23 3.42
N LEU A 395 -5.37 -3.30 3.00
CA LEU A 395 -4.52 -2.11 2.92
C LEU A 395 -5.05 -1.10 1.89
N ILE A 396 -5.59 -1.55 0.75
CA ILE A 396 -6.27 -0.68 -0.22
C ILE A 396 -7.47 0.01 0.44
N ALA A 397 -8.34 -0.74 1.14
CA ALA A 397 -9.48 -0.17 1.85
C ALA A 397 -9.06 0.92 2.84
N ARG A 398 -8.03 0.64 3.64
CA ARG A 398 -7.45 1.62 4.57
C ARG A 398 -6.97 2.89 3.87
N LYS A 399 -6.20 2.72 2.78
CA LYS A 399 -5.71 3.85 1.99
C LYS A 399 -6.84 4.68 1.40
N ILE A 400 -7.92 4.05 0.91
CA ILE A 400 -9.09 4.75 0.36
C ILE A 400 -9.76 5.60 1.46
N VAL A 401 -10.02 5.03 2.62
CA VAL A 401 -10.63 5.75 3.76
C VAL A 401 -9.84 7.01 4.11
N TRP A 402 -8.51 6.90 4.16
CA TRP A 402 -7.62 8.05 4.45
C TRP A 402 -7.53 9.05 3.29
N ALA A 403 -7.36 8.58 2.07
CA ALA A 403 -7.17 9.43 0.90
C ALA A 403 -8.41 10.28 0.60
N PHE A 404 -9.60 9.69 0.73
CA PHE A 404 -10.88 10.35 0.48
C PHE A 404 -11.50 10.98 1.74
N ARG A 405 -10.94 10.69 2.93
CA ARG A 405 -11.47 11.12 4.24
C ARG A 405 -12.94 10.75 4.43
N GLN A 406 -13.29 9.54 3.98
CA GLN A 406 -14.63 8.98 4.11
C GLN A 406 -14.55 7.81 5.08
N THR A 407 -14.93 7.99 6.34
CA THR A 407 -14.94 6.91 7.33
C THR A 407 -15.86 5.78 6.89
N VAL A 408 -17.08 6.11 6.45
CA VAL A 408 -17.95 5.14 5.76
C VAL A 408 -17.71 5.31 4.26
N CYS A 409 -17.16 4.29 3.61
CA CYS A 409 -16.81 4.39 2.19
C CYS A 409 -17.07 3.09 1.43
N GLY A 410 -17.83 3.17 0.33
CA GLY A 410 -17.99 2.12 -0.64
C GLY A 410 -17.08 2.32 -1.85
N PHE A 411 -16.50 1.25 -2.37
CA PHE A 411 -15.71 1.25 -3.59
C PHE A 411 -15.73 -0.12 -4.27
N ASP A 412 -15.41 -0.15 -5.56
CA ASP A 412 -15.43 -1.36 -6.38
C ASP A 412 -14.01 -1.81 -6.73
N LEU A 413 -13.76 -3.11 -6.60
CA LEU A 413 -12.51 -3.79 -6.93
C LEU A 413 -12.72 -4.79 -8.07
N LEU A 414 -11.75 -4.80 -8.99
CA LEU A 414 -11.61 -5.80 -10.04
C LEU A 414 -10.40 -6.69 -9.70
N ARG A 415 -10.65 -7.99 -9.51
CA ARG A 415 -9.58 -8.98 -9.36
C ARG A 415 -9.22 -9.51 -10.74
N ALA A 416 -8.03 -9.18 -11.23
CA ALA A 416 -7.57 -9.54 -12.56
C ALA A 416 -6.05 -9.76 -12.55
N ASN A 417 -5.57 -10.76 -13.28
CA ASN A 417 -4.13 -11.04 -13.43
C ASN A 417 -3.37 -11.15 -12.09
N GLY A 418 -3.98 -11.79 -11.08
CA GLY A 418 -3.39 -11.94 -9.74
C GLY A 418 -3.28 -10.64 -8.93
N ARG A 419 -3.91 -9.55 -9.37
CA ARG A 419 -3.91 -8.22 -8.71
C ARG A 419 -5.32 -7.72 -8.49
N SER A 420 -5.46 -6.67 -7.67
CA SER A 420 -6.74 -6.04 -7.35
C SER A 420 -6.68 -4.55 -7.70
N TYR A 421 -7.55 -4.13 -8.61
CA TYR A 421 -7.61 -2.77 -9.15
C TYR A 421 -8.87 -2.06 -8.69
N VAL A 422 -8.75 -0.82 -8.23
CA VAL A 422 -9.90 0.02 -7.88
C VAL A 422 -10.45 0.68 -9.13
N CYS A 423 -11.72 0.45 -9.45
CA CYS A 423 -12.35 1.01 -10.65
C CYS A 423 -13.41 2.08 -10.36
N ASP A 424 -13.88 2.17 -9.12
CA ASP A 424 -14.86 3.17 -8.70
C ASP A 424 -14.80 3.43 -7.18
N VAL A 425 -15.04 4.68 -6.75
CA VAL A 425 -15.12 5.07 -5.33
C VAL A 425 -16.37 5.92 -5.12
N ASN A 426 -17.32 5.39 -4.35
CA ASN A 426 -18.67 5.93 -4.22
C ASN A 426 -18.85 6.86 -3.00
N GLY A 427 -17.92 6.86 -2.06
CA GLY A 427 -18.10 7.52 -0.76
C GLY A 427 -19.12 6.80 0.11
N PHE A 428 -19.99 7.52 0.83
CA PHE A 428 -20.86 6.95 1.84
C PHE A 428 -21.80 5.86 1.29
N SER A 429 -21.60 4.62 1.74
CA SER A 429 -22.39 3.46 1.31
C SER A 429 -22.44 2.40 2.41
N PHE A 430 -23.62 1.86 2.67
CA PHE A 430 -23.83 0.74 3.60
C PHE A 430 -24.21 -0.53 2.85
N VAL A 431 -23.77 -1.68 3.39
CA VAL A 431 -24.24 -3.01 2.97
C VAL A 431 -25.75 -3.11 3.27
N LYS A 432 -26.50 -3.80 2.41
CA LYS A 432 -27.98 -3.80 2.50
C LYS A 432 -28.60 -5.01 3.20
N THR A 433 -27.86 -6.09 3.36
CA THR A 433 -28.44 -7.41 3.68
C THR A 433 -27.79 -8.10 4.87
N SER A 434 -26.67 -7.59 5.37
CA SER A 434 -25.90 -8.25 6.44
C SER A 434 -26.22 -7.63 7.80
N THR A 435 -26.84 -8.41 8.68
CA THR A 435 -27.09 -8.02 10.07
C THR A 435 -25.79 -7.84 10.84
N ARG A 436 -24.84 -8.76 10.66
CA ARG A 436 -23.49 -8.67 11.24
C ARG A 436 -22.79 -7.37 10.85
N TYR A 437 -22.91 -6.95 9.58
CA TYR A 437 -22.37 -5.65 9.16
C TYR A 437 -23.03 -4.49 9.91
N TYR A 438 -24.33 -4.54 10.20
CA TYR A 438 -24.99 -3.50 10.98
C TYR A 438 -24.50 -3.44 12.42
N ASP A 439 -24.31 -4.60 13.06
CA ASP A 439 -23.74 -4.70 14.41
C ASP A 439 -22.32 -4.11 14.44
N ASP A 440 -21.44 -4.61 13.55
CA ASP A 440 -20.05 -4.17 13.44
C ASP A 440 -19.97 -2.66 13.15
N SER A 441 -20.76 -2.16 12.19
CA SER A 441 -20.75 -0.75 11.80
C SER A 441 -21.20 0.16 12.93
N ALA A 442 -22.26 -0.23 13.66
CA ALA A 442 -22.75 0.54 14.79
C ALA A 442 -21.72 0.60 15.94
N LEU A 443 -21.08 -0.53 16.25
CA LEU A 443 -20.02 -0.61 17.26
C LEU A 443 -18.81 0.25 16.87
N ILE A 444 -18.35 0.13 15.62
CA ILE A 444 -17.18 0.87 15.15
C ILE A 444 -17.46 2.38 15.15
N LEU A 445 -18.58 2.82 14.55
CA LEU A 445 -18.94 4.23 14.52
C LEU A 445 -19.13 4.79 15.93
N GLY A 446 -19.82 4.07 16.80
CA GLY A 446 -20.03 4.46 18.19
C GLY A 446 -18.71 4.61 18.96
N ASN A 447 -17.83 3.60 18.87
CA ASN A 447 -16.51 3.65 19.49
C ASN A 447 -15.65 4.79 18.93
N MET A 448 -15.66 5.04 17.61
CA MET A 448 -14.92 6.15 17.00
C MET A 448 -15.38 7.51 17.53
N ILE A 449 -16.69 7.72 17.63
CA ILE A 449 -17.29 8.97 18.13
C ILE A 449 -16.93 9.17 19.62
N LEU A 450 -17.12 8.15 20.46
CA LEU A 450 -16.77 8.21 21.88
C LEU A 450 -15.28 8.44 22.08
N ARG A 451 -14.43 7.73 21.33
CA ARG A 451 -12.98 7.86 21.44
C ARG A 451 -12.50 9.29 21.16
N TYR A 452 -13.13 10.00 20.22
CA TYR A 452 -12.79 11.37 19.89
C TYR A 452 -13.40 12.39 20.86
N LEU A 453 -14.68 12.25 21.19
CA LEU A 453 -15.45 13.29 21.90
C LEU A 453 -15.54 13.08 23.41
N ALA A 454 -15.47 11.83 23.92
CA ALA A 454 -15.62 11.57 25.34
C ALA A 454 -14.56 12.28 26.21
N PRO A 455 -13.25 12.32 25.83
CA PRO A 455 -12.26 13.09 26.58
C PRO A 455 -12.56 14.59 26.59
N THR A 456 -12.88 15.15 25.43
CA THR A 456 -13.18 16.59 25.25
C THR A 456 -14.43 17.01 26.03
N LEU A 457 -15.44 16.15 26.06
CA LEU A 457 -16.71 16.43 26.71
C LEU A 457 -16.76 15.97 28.17
N HIS A 458 -15.68 15.35 28.68
CA HIS A 458 -15.56 14.80 30.03
C HIS A 458 -16.61 13.72 30.33
N ILE A 459 -16.91 12.87 29.35
CA ILE A 459 -17.85 11.75 29.48
C ILE A 459 -17.08 10.51 29.94
N PRO A 460 -17.45 9.90 31.08
CA PRO A 460 -16.83 8.67 31.55
C PRO A 460 -17.06 7.52 30.55
N TRP A 461 -15.99 7.06 29.92
CA TRP A 461 -16.02 5.94 29.01
C TRP A 461 -14.71 5.15 29.09
N VAL A 462 -14.81 3.87 29.44
CA VAL A 462 -13.66 2.96 29.42
C VAL A 462 -13.40 2.60 27.97
N ARG A 463 -12.26 3.06 27.45
CA ARG A 463 -11.83 2.76 26.08
C ARG A 463 -11.62 1.24 25.94
N PRO A 464 -12.38 0.54 25.08
CA PRO A 464 -12.10 -0.85 24.75
C PRO A 464 -10.72 -0.93 24.09
N PHE A 465 -9.92 -1.92 24.50
CA PHE A 465 -8.60 -2.13 23.92
C PHE A 465 -8.71 -2.45 22.42
N GLN A 466 -7.98 -1.71 21.60
CA GLN A 466 -7.75 -1.99 20.19
C GLN A 466 -6.25 -2.26 19.97
N LEU A 467 -5.89 -3.13 19.02
CA LEU A 467 -4.50 -3.50 18.72
C LEU A 467 -3.60 -2.28 18.38
N ASP A 468 -4.20 -1.18 17.92
CA ASP A 468 -3.52 0.09 17.60
C ASP A 468 -3.60 1.13 18.74
N ASP A 469 -4.15 0.78 19.91
CA ASP A 469 -3.98 1.62 21.09
C ASP A 469 -2.49 1.69 21.44
N PRO A 470 -1.93 2.90 21.66
CA PRO A 470 -0.59 3.00 22.23
C PRO A 470 -0.59 2.15 23.50
N PRO A 471 0.37 1.21 23.67
CA PRO A 471 0.39 0.38 24.85
C PRO A 471 0.42 1.28 26.08
N LEU A 472 -0.58 1.16 26.94
CA LEU A 472 -0.59 1.86 28.22
C LEU A 472 0.47 1.21 29.08
N VAL A 473 1.61 1.87 29.22
CA VAL A 473 2.70 1.38 30.06
C VAL A 473 2.39 1.81 31.49
N SER A 474 2.16 0.84 32.37
CA SER A 474 2.07 1.10 33.80
C SER A 474 3.44 1.54 34.32
N THR A 475 3.46 2.67 35.02
CA THR A 475 4.67 3.13 35.72
C THR A 475 4.64 2.69 37.17
N THR A 476 5.81 2.55 37.78
CA THR A 476 5.99 2.21 39.21
C THR A 476 5.34 3.20 40.18
N TYR A 477 4.84 4.35 39.71
CA TYR A 477 4.20 5.40 40.50
C TYR A 477 2.68 5.52 40.27
N GLY A 478 2.05 4.57 39.57
CA GLY A 478 0.59 4.53 39.42
C GLY A 478 -0.01 5.54 38.42
N THR A 479 0.82 6.37 37.78
CA THR A 479 0.40 7.25 36.67
C THR A 479 0.46 6.50 35.33
N VAL A 480 -0.64 6.54 34.60
CA VAL A 480 -0.75 5.98 33.24
C VAL A 480 -0.04 6.93 32.27
N MET A 481 0.98 6.44 31.54
CA MET A 481 1.64 7.20 30.48
C MET A 481 1.18 6.76 29.09
N GLU A 482 0.98 7.71 28.18
CA GLU A 482 0.61 7.48 26.78
C GLU A 482 1.85 7.61 25.88
N LEU A 483 2.17 6.55 25.12
CA LEU A 483 3.24 6.59 24.11
C LEU A 483 2.82 7.51 22.94
N ARG A 484 3.38 8.71 22.87
CA ARG A 484 3.03 9.71 21.84
C ARG A 484 3.73 9.52 20.51
N CYS A 485 4.99 9.09 20.53
CA CYS A 485 5.76 8.76 19.34
C CYS A 485 6.89 7.81 19.69
N VAL A 486 7.30 6.98 18.72
CA VAL A 486 8.54 6.23 18.77
C VAL A 486 9.50 6.91 17.81
N LEU A 487 10.58 7.49 18.34
CA LEU A 487 11.62 8.08 17.51
C LEU A 487 12.65 6.99 17.19
N GLY A 488 12.48 6.34 16.04
CA GLY A 488 13.45 5.38 15.52
C GLY A 488 14.58 6.09 14.81
N ILE A 489 15.73 6.26 15.46
CA ILE A 489 16.95 6.71 14.79
C ILE A 489 17.62 5.48 14.19
N ILE A 490 17.30 5.20 12.93
CA ILE A 490 17.90 4.11 12.18
C ILE A 490 19.08 4.66 11.41
N ARG A 491 20.29 4.36 11.89
CA ARG A 491 21.48 4.43 11.06
C ARG A 491 21.49 3.16 10.19
N HIS A 492 21.54 3.32 8.87
CA HIS A 492 21.91 2.21 7.99
C HIS A 492 23.35 1.81 8.35
N GLY A 493 23.51 0.76 9.15
CA GLY A 493 24.78 0.07 9.22
C GLY A 493 24.87 -0.71 7.92
N ASP A 494 25.59 -0.17 6.94
CA ASP A 494 25.76 -0.77 5.62
C ASP A 494 26.58 -2.06 5.72
N ARG A 495 25.94 -3.11 6.23
CA ARG A 495 26.47 -4.46 6.31
C ARG A 495 25.44 -5.38 5.68
N THR A 496 25.43 -5.39 4.35
CA THR A 496 24.98 -6.57 3.60
C THR A 496 25.72 -7.78 4.18
N PRO A 497 25.03 -8.90 4.46
CA PRO A 497 25.68 -10.11 4.98
C PRO A 497 26.79 -10.53 4.02
N LYS A 498 28.06 -10.37 4.44
CA LYS A 498 29.20 -10.86 3.65
C LYS A 498 29.19 -12.38 3.79
N GLN A 499 28.89 -13.10 2.70
CA GLN A 499 29.10 -14.55 2.66
C GLN A 499 30.60 -14.80 2.69
N LYS A 500 31.13 -15.04 3.88
CA LYS A 500 32.55 -15.31 4.11
C LYS A 500 32.78 -16.81 4.17
N LEU A 501 33.44 -17.35 3.16
CA LEU A 501 33.90 -18.73 3.15
C LEU A 501 35.39 -18.76 3.47
N LYS A 502 35.78 -19.61 4.42
CA LYS A 502 37.17 -19.78 4.89
C LYS A 502 37.61 -21.24 4.77
N MET A 503 38.69 -21.48 4.02
CA MET A 503 39.28 -22.82 3.89
C MET A 503 40.81 -22.76 3.94
N GLU A 504 41.42 -23.79 4.53
CA GLU A 504 42.87 -23.99 4.44
C GLU A 504 43.19 -24.73 3.14
N VAL A 505 44.27 -24.31 2.47
CA VAL A 505 44.79 -24.93 1.25
C VAL A 505 46.26 -25.28 1.44
N SER A 506 46.64 -26.43 0.89
CA SER A 506 47.99 -26.99 0.94
C SER A 506 48.47 -27.51 -0.42
N HIS A 507 47.57 -27.62 -1.40
CA HIS A 507 47.88 -28.12 -2.72
C HIS A 507 48.71 -27.12 -3.53
N LYS A 508 49.77 -27.62 -4.18
CA LYS A 508 50.76 -26.81 -4.92
C LYS A 508 50.15 -25.81 -5.90
N LYS A 509 49.08 -26.19 -6.61
CA LYS A 509 48.39 -25.29 -7.56
C LYS A 509 47.89 -23.98 -6.95
N PHE A 510 47.46 -23.98 -5.67
CA PHE A 510 47.10 -22.74 -4.98
C PHE A 510 48.32 -21.87 -4.66
N PHE A 511 49.47 -22.47 -4.36
CA PHE A 511 50.73 -21.75 -4.15
C PHE A 511 51.30 -21.20 -5.46
N ASP A 512 51.16 -21.93 -6.56
CA ASP A 512 51.54 -21.47 -7.90
C ASP A 512 50.70 -20.25 -8.29
N LEU A 513 49.38 -20.28 -8.05
CA LEU A 513 48.49 -19.13 -8.22
C LEU A 513 48.92 -17.95 -7.33
N PHE A 514 49.25 -18.24 -6.07
CA PHE A 514 49.72 -17.23 -5.11
C PHE A 514 51.04 -16.58 -5.52
N SER A 515 51.96 -17.35 -6.09
CA SER A 515 53.22 -16.84 -6.64
C SER A 515 53.01 -16.03 -7.91
N THR A 516 52.12 -16.48 -8.79
CA THR A 516 51.87 -15.87 -10.12
C THR A 516 51.35 -14.45 -9.98
N TYR A 517 50.53 -14.19 -8.96
CA TYR A 517 49.95 -12.88 -8.69
C TYR A 517 50.65 -12.13 -7.54
N ASP A 518 51.95 -12.35 -7.35
CA ASP A 518 52.81 -11.61 -6.41
C ASP A 518 52.38 -11.67 -4.92
N GLY A 519 51.61 -12.67 -4.51
CA GLY A 519 51.08 -12.79 -3.15
C GLY A 519 52.17 -12.86 -2.07
N TYR A 520 53.35 -13.41 -2.39
CA TYR A 520 54.47 -13.52 -1.45
C TYR A 520 55.08 -12.16 -1.08
N LYS A 521 54.95 -11.14 -1.95
CA LYS A 521 55.46 -9.79 -1.67
C LYS A 521 54.59 -9.05 -0.66
N TRP A 522 53.28 -9.29 -0.69
CA TRP A 522 52.30 -8.53 0.10
C TRP A 522 51.75 -9.32 1.29
N GLY A 523 52.09 -10.61 1.42
CA GLY A 523 51.56 -11.49 2.46
C GLY A 523 50.07 -11.80 2.31
N GLU A 524 49.41 -11.23 1.29
CA GLU A 524 48.03 -11.52 0.94
C GLU A 524 47.82 -11.45 -0.58
N LEU A 525 46.86 -12.22 -1.09
CA LEU A 525 46.47 -12.15 -2.50
C LEU A 525 44.99 -11.80 -2.65
N LYS A 526 44.67 -10.65 -3.26
CA LYS A 526 43.29 -10.21 -3.52
C LYS A 526 42.88 -10.35 -5.00
N LEU A 527 42.12 -11.39 -5.35
CA LEU A 527 41.63 -11.65 -6.71
C LEU A 527 40.24 -11.05 -6.91
N LYS A 528 40.07 -10.25 -7.97
CA LYS A 528 38.79 -9.58 -8.29
C LYS A 528 38.30 -9.83 -9.71
N ARG A 529 39.22 -10.17 -10.62
CA ARG A 529 38.93 -10.26 -12.05
C ARG A 529 38.33 -11.63 -12.37
N PRO A 530 37.33 -11.72 -13.28
CA PRO A 530 36.69 -12.99 -13.65
C PRO A 530 37.68 -14.08 -14.06
N ALA A 531 38.69 -13.74 -14.89
CA ALA A 531 39.75 -14.68 -15.28
C ALA A 531 40.51 -15.27 -14.07
N GLN A 532 40.80 -14.45 -13.06
CA GLN A 532 41.47 -14.90 -11.84
C GLN A 532 40.57 -15.80 -10.98
N LEU A 533 39.26 -15.52 -10.95
CA LEU A 533 38.28 -16.33 -10.23
C LEU A 533 38.02 -17.66 -10.95
N GLN A 534 38.07 -17.66 -12.29
CA GLN A 534 38.01 -18.85 -13.13
C GLN A 534 39.22 -19.76 -12.89
N GLU A 535 40.43 -19.22 -12.77
CA GLU A 535 41.62 -20.01 -12.42
C GLU A 535 41.47 -20.71 -11.05
N VAL A 536 40.86 -20.05 -10.06
CA VAL A 536 40.54 -20.69 -8.77
C VAL A 536 39.51 -21.80 -8.95
N LEU A 537 38.46 -21.56 -9.73
CA LEU A 537 37.43 -22.57 -10.03
C LEU A 537 38.01 -23.79 -10.78
N ASP A 538 38.95 -23.58 -11.70
CA ASP A 538 39.59 -24.65 -12.46
C ASP A 538 40.49 -25.52 -11.57
N ILE A 539 41.20 -24.90 -10.62
CA ILE A 539 41.95 -25.64 -9.60
C ILE A 539 41.00 -26.48 -8.73
N VAL A 540 39.88 -25.90 -8.28
CA VAL A 540 38.89 -26.60 -7.45
C VAL A 540 38.24 -27.77 -8.22
N ARG A 541 37.86 -27.56 -9.48
CA ARG A 541 37.31 -28.63 -10.35
C ARG A 541 38.32 -29.75 -10.58
N TYR A 542 39.57 -29.40 -10.84
CA TYR A 542 40.65 -30.38 -10.97
C TYR A 542 40.81 -31.23 -9.71
N LEU A 543 40.82 -30.61 -8.52
CA LEU A 543 40.95 -31.34 -7.25
C LEU A 543 39.75 -32.25 -6.98
N LEU A 544 38.53 -31.78 -7.21
CA LEU A 544 37.32 -32.60 -7.06
C LEU A 544 37.31 -33.80 -8.01
N LEU A 545 37.78 -33.63 -9.26
CA LEU A 545 37.93 -34.73 -10.21
C LEU A 545 38.95 -35.77 -9.74
N GLN A 546 40.11 -35.34 -9.24
CA GLN A 546 41.13 -36.27 -8.70
C GLN A 546 40.66 -37.01 -7.44
N ILE A 547 39.84 -36.38 -6.59
CA ILE A 547 39.24 -37.03 -5.41
C ILE A 547 38.22 -38.10 -5.86
N ARG A 548 37.40 -37.80 -6.87
CA ARG A 548 36.30 -38.67 -7.35
C ARG A 548 36.80 -39.87 -8.16
N ASP A 549 37.82 -39.68 -9.00
CA ASP A 549 38.39 -40.76 -9.83
C ASP A 549 39.31 -41.71 -9.04
N ASN A 550 39.52 -41.43 -7.74
CA ASN A 550 40.27 -42.27 -6.80
C ASN A 550 41.67 -42.67 -7.30
N THR A 551 42.33 -41.72 -8.00
CA THR A 551 43.67 -41.88 -8.53
C THR A 551 44.71 -41.93 -7.40
N ASP A 552 45.91 -42.47 -7.66
CA ASP A 552 47.03 -42.47 -6.70
C ASP A 552 47.37 -41.06 -6.16
N GLN A 553 46.93 -40.01 -6.87
CA GLN A 553 47.10 -38.61 -6.50
C GLN A 553 46.20 -38.15 -5.34
N ARG A 554 45.11 -38.88 -5.02
CA ARG A 554 44.23 -38.58 -3.89
C ARG A 554 44.99 -38.50 -2.55
N ARG A 555 46.05 -39.30 -2.39
CA ARG A 555 46.88 -39.32 -1.18
C ARG A 555 47.64 -38.01 -0.92
N PHE A 556 47.75 -37.13 -1.93
CA PHE A 556 48.48 -35.86 -1.85
C PHE A 556 47.54 -34.64 -1.74
N ILE A 557 46.22 -34.85 -1.73
CA ILE A 557 45.21 -33.80 -1.57
C ILE A 557 44.73 -33.83 -0.12
N THR A 558 44.96 -32.77 0.63
CA THR A 558 44.54 -32.69 2.05
C THR A 558 43.32 -31.78 2.25
N GLU A 559 42.86 -31.12 1.19
CA GLU A 559 41.68 -30.26 1.18
C GLU A 559 40.38 -31.04 1.42
N GLN A 560 39.45 -30.43 2.15
CA GLN A 560 38.14 -31.03 2.42
C GLN A 560 37.23 -30.93 1.19
N GLU A 561 36.77 -32.09 0.69
CA GLU A 561 35.87 -32.21 -0.47
C GLU A 561 34.61 -31.33 -0.34
N ALA A 562 33.92 -31.38 0.80
CA ALA A 562 32.72 -30.57 1.05
C ALA A 562 32.98 -29.05 0.96
N LYS A 563 34.18 -28.58 1.33
CA LYS A 563 34.55 -27.16 1.20
C LYS A 563 34.89 -26.80 -0.25
N LEU A 564 35.55 -27.70 -0.98
CA LEU A 564 35.81 -27.53 -2.40
C LEU A 564 34.50 -27.47 -3.21
N GLU A 565 33.51 -28.30 -2.89
CA GLU A 565 32.18 -28.24 -3.50
C GLU A 565 31.45 -26.92 -3.21
N GLN A 566 31.57 -26.40 -1.99
CA GLN A 566 31.03 -25.07 -1.64
C GLN A 566 31.70 -23.95 -2.43
N VAL A 567 33.04 -23.96 -2.54
CA VAL A 567 33.77 -22.97 -3.37
C VAL A 567 33.34 -23.08 -4.82
N LYS A 568 33.24 -24.30 -5.37
CA LYS A 568 32.80 -24.55 -6.74
C LYS A 568 31.42 -23.94 -6.99
N THR A 569 30.45 -24.24 -6.13
CA THR A 569 29.06 -23.77 -6.27
C THR A 569 28.98 -22.24 -6.24
N VAL A 570 29.70 -21.60 -5.32
CA VAL A 570 29.74 -20.14 -5.21
C VAL A 570 30.40 -19.53 -6.46
N LEU A 571 31.53 -20.05 -6.90
CA LEU A 571 32.22 -19.50 -8.08
C LEU A 571 31.46 -19.74 -9.39
N GLU A 572 30.80 -20.89 -9.56
CA GLU A 572 29.97 -21.18 -10.74
C GLU A 572 28.76 -20.24 -10.81
N MET A 573 28.09 -19.98 -9.69
CA MET A 573 27.03 -19.00 -9.61
C MET A 573 27.54 -17.57 -9.89
N LEU A 574 28.71 -17.21 -9.37
CA LEU A 574 29.27 -15.86 -9.56
C LEU A 574 29.74 -15.61 -11.00
N LEU A 575 30.28 -16.63 -11.66
CA LEU A 575 30.76 -16.52 -13.04
C LEU A 575 29.58 -16.60 -14.04
N SER A 576 28.52 -17.36 -13.73
CA SER A 576 27.31 -17.40 -14.57
C SER A 576 26.47 -16.12 -14.49
N LEU A 577 26.32 -15.53 -13.30
CA LEU A 577 25.61 -14.25 -13.13
C LEU A 577 26.31 -13.11 -13.88
N ARG A 578 27.65 -13.12 -13.95
CA ARG A 578 28.38 -12.13 -14.75
C ARG A 578 28.23 -12.30 -16.25
N GLN A 579 28.18 -13.53 -16.75
CA GLN A 579 27.90 -13.76 -18.18
C GLN A 579 26.52 -13.20 -18.57
N ILE A 580 25.56 -13.28 -17.65
CA ILE A 580 24.23 -12.67 -17.82
C ILE A 580 24.34 -11.13 -17.78
N ASP A 581 25.09 -10.56 -16.84
CA ASP A 581 25.29 -9.11 -16.75
C ASP A 581 26.02 -8.56 -18.00
N ASP A 582 27.07 -9.23 -18.48
CA ASP A 582 27.81 -8.88 -19.71
C ASP A 582 26.90 -8.98 -20.95
N PHE A 583 26.00 -9.97 -20.99
CA PHE A 583 24.97 -10.11 -22.03
C PHE A 583 23.94 -8.98 -21.97
N PHE A 584 23.47 -8.60 -20.78
CA PHE A 584 22.55 -7.48 -20.58
C PHE A 584 23.21 -6.14 -20.92
N GLU A 585 24.47 -5.92 -20.55
CA GLU A 585 25.27 -4.76 -20.92
C GLU A 585 25.45 -4.67 -22.46
N ALA A 586 25.73 -5.78 -23.13
CA ALA A 586 25.81 -5.84 -24.60
C ALA A 586 24.45 -5.54 -25.29
N ILE A 587 23.34 -6.00 -24.71
CA ILE A 587 21.98 -5.69 -25.18
C ILE A 587 21.63 -4.22 -24.95
N VAL A 588 22.08 -3.62 -23.85
CA VAL A 588 21.85 -2.20 -23.54
C VAL A 588 22.72 -1.31 -24.44
N ALA A 589 23.97 -1.70 -24.69
CA ALA A 589 24.88 -0.99 -25.59
C ALA A 589 24.41 -1.02 -27.06
N SER A 590 23.75 -2.10 -27.51
CA SER A 590 23.17 -2.21 -28.85
C SER A 590 21.87 -1.41 -29.06
N LYS A 591 21.32 -0.79 -28.00
CA LYS A 591 20.07 -0.01 -28.03
C LYS A 591 20.24 1.50 -27.80
N SER A 592 21.47 2.01 -27.75
CA SER A 592 21.75 3.45 -27.67
C SER A 592 21.80 4.12 -29.07
N PRO A 593 21.41 5.40 -29.24
CA PRO A 593 21.20 6.02 -30.56
C PRO A 593 22.47 6.27 -31.38
N ASP A 594 23.66 6.16 -30.80
CA ASP A 594 24.93 6.35 -31.50
C ASP A 594 25.64 4.99 -31.66
N GLY A 595 25.22 4.25 -32.67
CA GLY A 595 25.81 2.97 -33.04
C GLY A 595 27.27 3.09 -33.48
N LYS A 596 28.21 2.68 -32.62
CA LYS A 596 29.51 2.14 -33.03
C LYS A 596 29.91 1.00 -32.08
N LEU A 597 30.07 -0.19 -32.66
CA LEU A 597 30.70 -1.34 -32.01
C LEU A 597 32.19 -1.07 -31.79
N PRO A 598 32.80 -1.55 -30.69
CA PRO A 598 34.25 -1.67 -30.63
C PRO A 598 34.71 -2.72 -31.66
N GLU A 599 35.68 -2.36 -32.50
CA GLU A 599 36.41 -3.33 -33.33
C GLU A 599 37.20 -4.27 -32.42
N ASN A 600 36.61 -5.42 -32.09
CA ASN A 600 37.24 -6.73 -31.89
C ASN A 600 36.34 -7.66 -31.05
N SER A 601 35.45 -8.41 -31.71
CA SER A 601 35.06 -9.76 -31.27
C SER A 601 34.18 -10.41 -32.35
N CYS A 602 34.84 -11.00 -33.35
CA CYS A 602 34.21 -11.91 -34.31
C CYS A 602 34.00 -13.29 -33.69
N GLU A 603 32.91 -13.93 -34.13
CA GLU A 603 32.73 -15.38 -34.32
C GLU A 603 32.75 -16.28 -33.07
N GLU A 604 31.67 -16.29 -32.28
CA GLU A 604 31.27 -17.53 -31.57
C GLU A 604 29.78 -17.61 -31.14
N TYR A 605 28.92 -16.63 -31.48
CA TYR A 605 27.55 -16.54 -30.94
C TYR A 605 26.43 -17.26 -31.72
N LEU A 606 26.74 -18.18 -32.63
CA LEU A 606 25.72 -18.87 -33.45
C LEU A 606 25.47 -20.35 -33.09
N LYS A 607 25.73 -20.76 -31.84
CA LYS A 607 25.46 -22.15 -31.41
C LYS A 607 24.70 -22.34 -30.07
N GLU A 608 24.17 -21.29 -29.46
CA GLU A 608 23.59 -21.39 -28.09
C GLU A 608 22.06 -21.22 -28.00
N GLU A 609 21.32 -21.29 -29.11
CA GLU A 609 19.84 -21.31 -29.03
C GLU A 609 19.28 -22.61 -28.40
N GLU A 610 20.02 -23.72 -28.42
CA GLU A 610 19.57 -24.99 -27.81
C GLU A 610 19.81 -25.06 -26.28
N LEU A 611 20.75 -24.30 -25.72
CA LEU A 611 21.08 -24.35 -24.28
C LEU A 611 20.08 -23.57 -23.41
N SER A 612 19.48 -22.52 -23.98
CA SER A 612 18.53 -21.63 -23.29
C SER A 612 17.20 -22.32 -22.92
N GLN A 613 16.73 -23.26 -23.74
CA GLN A 613 15.49 -24.00 -23.47
C GLN A 613 15.67 -25.10 -22.42
N SER A 614 16.86 -25.70 -22.34
CA SER A 614 17.17 -26.70 -21.31
C SER A 614 17.25 -26.11 -19.90
N LEU A 615 17.67 -24.85 -19.76
CA LEU A 615 17.84 -24.19 -18.47
C LEU A 615 16.50 -23.68 -17.91
N LEU A 616 15.59 -23.24 -18.78
CA LEU A 616 14.22 -22.83 -18.41
C LEU A 616 13.41 -24.02 -17.88
N HIS A 617 13.57 -25.21 -18.47
CA HIS A 617 12.87 -26.42 -18.04
C HIS A 617 13.34 -26.95 -16.66
N GLN A 618 14.62 -26.77 -16.32
CA GLN A 618 15.17 -27.17 -15.01
C GLN A 618 14.77 -26.23 -13.85
N ILE A 619 14.40 -24.98 -14.15
CA ILE A 619 13.97 -24.01 -13.13
C ILE A 619 12.50 -24.25 -12.73
N GLU A 620 11.66 -24.77 -13.63
CA GLU A 620 10.26 -25.10 -13.34
C GLU A 620 10.11 -26.36 -12.47
N ASP A 621 10.96 -27.38 -12.66
CA ASP A 621 10.90 -28.63 -11.87
C ASP A 621 11.29 -28.43 -10.39
N VAL A 622 12.24 -27.51 -10.09
CA VAL A 622 12.70 -27.26 -8.71
C VAL A 622 11.67 -26.49 -7.86
N GLN A 623 10.71 -25.79 -8.48
CA GLN A 623 9.63 -25.13 -7.75
C GLN A 623 8.45 -26.05 -7.44
N CYS A 624 8.29 -27.15 -8.18
CA CYS A 624 7.18 -28.08 -7.99
C CYS A 624 7.40 -29.03 -6.80
N GLU A 625 8.62 -29.51 -6.57
CA GLU A 625 8.94 -30.45 -5.46
C GLU A 625 8.83 -29.83 -4.06
N LYS A 626 9.01 -28.52 -3.90
CA LYS A 626 8.98 -27.88 -2.56
C LYS A 626 7.59 -27.59 -2.00
N SER A 627 6.52 -27.92 -2.73
CA SER A 627 5.14 -27.67 -2.29
C SER A 627 4.42 -28.91 -1.73
N LEU A 628 5.03 -30.11 -1.80
CA LEU A 628 4.38 -31.38 -1.42
C LEU A 628 4.80 -31.96 -0.06
N ASP A 629 5.84 -31.44 0.60
CA ASP A 629 6.42 -32.06 1.82
C ASP A 629 5.95 -31.47 3.17
N SER A 630 4.92 -30.63 3.22
CA SER A 630 4.47 -30.01 4.50
C SER A 630 3.12 -30.47 5.06
N TYR A 631 2.55 -31.59 4.58
CA TYR A 631 1.28 -32.12 5.10
C TYR A 631 1.30 -33.65 5.31
N SER A 632 2.22 -34.15 6.13
CA SER A 632 2.07 -35.47 6.74
C SER A 632 2.96 -35.59 7.97
N HIS A 633 2.44 -35.21 9.15
CA HIS A 633 2.70 -35.87 10.44
C HIS A 633 1.94 -35.13 11.56
N GLY A 634 0.92 -35.78 12.12
CA GLY A 634 0.17 -35.26 13.25
C GLY A 634 -1.19 -35.94 13.47
N LEU A 635 -1.20 -37.27 13.54
CA LEU A 635 -2.31 -38.07 14.08
C LEU A 635 -1.70 -39.28 14.79
N GLU A 636 -1.47 -39.13 16.09
CA GLU A 636 -1.60 -40.16 17.14
C GLU A 636 -1.76 -39.45 18.49
#